data_AF-A0A349VRC8-F1
#
_entry.id   AF-A0A349VRC8-F1
#
_cell.length_a   1.000
_cell.length_b   1.000
_cell.length_c   1.000
_cell.angle_alpha   90.00
_cell.angle_beta   90.00
_cell.angle_gamma   90.00
#
_symmetry.space_group_name_H-M   'P 1'
#
loop_
_entity.id
_entity.type
_entity.pdbx_description
1 polymer ?
#
loop_
_entity_poly.entity_id
_entity_poly.type
_entity_poly.pdbx_seq_one_letter_code
_entity_poly.pdbx_strand_id
1 'polypeptide(L)'
;MRKLSRRAMAVILSSSMILPLTACNNKKNKNNNGAGQSVVKEDDPYFAVKKADVTIPVDPDKEVDYQNVDNMVFLGDSVMVSYSITYKMSPEAEKKIQDLDWEADDACDKMLEITAEFNKSGTLYFDLDGNLIKKEESGESESISRVYQQKDGSFLKLATVYTQGDCVTKTKLYDCEKDGTVRNEIFLEDTEEMWQSSIFRTDDGNYLVGSGINISLMGKDGKLLHREEVEGFSGMIYFFDGKYYASIEKFDDKNAVSNCYYQEIDLSNGTFKGDPIKGINSYWQYIQGTDKCYILDVDGISSLNPIDGKKETILDWNWTDYNEGAAGSRSMAIKSDDEIYLFEEFWDNDEDSKGVSNYSIVQLTRQEKNPHAGKSIIQIGTMYNDSRSNFRDYIIKYNLDPNHLSRICIKSYGADITAETEDEVIREYQAIPDKIYLDMVAGEGPDILMNFSIYNQFNSENVLVDLNTLIDGQNGIKREEYFDNIFRAFESKGKMYQVPLCFDVSGYVSSSDIVGNRSGWTYEEFENVIKSLPENTSVFEDGVSSTQLLDEMLSVASDSFIDYENGTVSFDTAEFRELLEISKKYANTNPVQTDSNTGVIGQVETDSGFYGVMNPEDAYVDPLERIAEKMLVLLPRQLYSLEDIAILKKALKGKQVFLGIPSPNGSGMSALPMMTFGISAKSKHIEEAWDFIRFMFSEEAQYSYAVDFNSIPVNRAALNRRNEAEIEFVKKWNKQFEGKTEDESVDLSKMGRMDELTQEDASEFVSIIENVSTFSSFDPGIMAIIKEEVPGYYEGQRSAEDVSKIIQNKATTKIHER
;
A
#
# COMPACT_ATOMS: atom_id res chain seq x y z
N MET A 1 33.55 35.80 -31.58
CA MET A 1 34.99 35.50 -31.45
C MET A 1 35.15 34.67 -30.17
N ARG A 2 35.67 33.44 -30.08
CA ARG A 2 36.42 32.50 -30.93
C ARG A 2 36.10 31.08 -30.41
N LYS A 3 35.99 30.10 -31.31
CA LYS A 3 35.97 28.64 -31.04
C LYS A 3 37.37 28.12 -30.70
N LEU A 4 37.47 27.07 -29.87
CA LEU A 4 38.48 25.99 -29.83
C LEU A 4 38.10 25.03 -28.68
N SER A 5 38.22 23.71 -28.70
CA SER A 5 38.02 22.62 -29.67
C SER A 5 38.09 21.32 -28.84
N ARG A 6 37.16 20.37 -29.06
CA ARG A 6 37.29 18.99 -28.57
C ARG A 6 38.46 18.28 -29.29
N ARG A 7 39.08 17.31 -28.59
CA ARG A 7 40.07 16.28 -29.01
C ARG A 7 41.52 16.51 -28.56
N ALA A 8 41.89 15.89 -27.43
CA ALA A 8 43.03 14.96 -27.30
C ALA A 8 43.43 14.78 -25.82
N MET A 9 42.89 13.75 -25.17
CA MET A 9 43.67 12.88 -24.27
C MET A 9 42.80 11.70 -23.85
N ALA A 10 42.84 10.67 -24.69
CA ALA A 10 42.70 9.30 -24.24
C ALA A 10 44.09 8.65 -24.38
N VAL A 11 44.29 7.56 -23.62
CA VAL A 11 45.33 6.53 -23.77
C VAL A 11 46.50 6.64 -22.77
N ILE A 12 46.32 5.92 -21.64
CA ILE A 12 47.17 4.80 -21.15
C ILE A 12 47.97 4.96 -19.83
N LEU A 13 47.60 4.03 -18.92
CA LEU A 13 48.38 3.23 -17.95
C LEU A 13 48.93 3.86 -16.65
N SER A 14 48.25 3.44 -15.58
CA SER A 14 48.78 2.65 -14.46
C SER A 14 49.71 3.30 -13.43
N SER A 15 49.63 2.70 -12.23
CA SER A 15 50.47 2.86 -11.02
C SER A 15 50.21 4.08 -10.13
N SER A 16 49.25 3.93 -9.22
CA SER A 16 49.42 4.04 -7.75
C SER A 16 48.03 4.17 -7.10
N MET A 17 47.40 3.09 -6.63
CA MET A 17 47.54 2.59 -5.26
C MET A 17 48.04 3.67 -4.29
N ILE A 18 47.14 4.20 -3.46
CA ILE A 18 47.22 4.33 -1.99
C ILE A 18 45.95 5.08 -1.56
N LEU A 19 44.97 4.34 -1.05
CA LEU A 19 43.92 4.87 -0.20
C LEU A 19 44.56 5.32 1.13
N PRO A 20 44.25 6.48 1.69
CA PRO A 20 44.51 6.71 3.10
C PRO A 20 43.52 5.87 3.90
N LEU A 21 44.02 4.75 4.43
CA LEU A 21 43.50 4.11 5.62
C LEU A 21 43.56 5.13 6.77
N THR A 22 42.43 5.73 7.10
CA THR A 22 42.16 6.20 8.46
C THR A 22 41.02 5.36 9.01
N ALA A 23 41.42 4.36 9.78
CA ALA A 23 40.55 3.53 10.60
C ALA A 23 39.85 4.41 11.64
N CYS A 24 38.58 4.70 11.42
CA CYS A 24 37.63 4.91 12.49
C CYS A 24 36.78 3.65 12.60
N ASN A 25 36.96 2.98 13.74
CA ASN A 25 36.46 1.67 14.08
C ASN A 25 34.96 1.77 14.41
N ASN A 26 34.12 2.09 13.42
CA ASN A 26 32.68 1.95 13.57
C ASN A 26 32.34 0.49 13.29
N LYS A 27 32.13 -0.28 14.37
CA LYS A 27 31.31 -1.48 14.31
C LYS A 27 29.97 -1.06 13.70
N LYS A 28 29.81 -1.27 12.39
CA LYS A 28 28.49 -1.36 11.79
C LYS A 28 27.78 -2.47 12.55
N ASN A 29 26.73 -2.12 13.30
CA ASN A 29 25.72 -3.10 13.66
C ASN A 29 25.17 -3.61 12.33
N LYS A 30 25.70 -4.73 11.85
CA LYS A 30 24.95 -5.56 10.91
C LYS A 30 23.69 -5.92 11.68
N ASN A 31 22.54 -5.46 11.21
CA ASN A 31 21.28 -6.14 11.50
C ASN A 31 21.50 -7.58 11.07
N ASN A 32 21.69 -8.45 12.06
CA ASN A 32 22.11 -9.83 11.86
C ASN A 32 20.90 -10.73 11.50
N ASN A 33 19.89 -10.17 10.85
CA ASN A 33 18.71 -10.90 10.38
C ASN A 33 18.88 -11.43 8.93
N GLY A 34 20.12 -11.44 8.41
CA GLY A 34 20.45 -11.95 7.08
C GLY A 34 21.45 -13.11 7.10
N ALA A 35 21.03 -14.25 6.56
CA ALA A 35 21.86 -15.33 5.99
C ALA A 35 22.71 -16.23 6.92
N GLY A 36 22.71 -16.04 8.25
CA GLY A 36 23.61 -16.82 9.14
C GLY A 36 22.96 -17.72 10.18
N GLN A 37 21.73 -17.41 10.60
CA GLN A 37 21.07 -18.11 11.71
C GLN A 37 20.00 -19.06 11.18
N SER A 38 20.23 -20.36 11.29
CA SER A 38 19.31 -21.39 10.79
C SER A 38 18.30 -21.87 11.83
N VAL A 39 18.45 -21.48 13.11
CA VAL A 39 17.62 -21.94 14.23
C VAL A 39 17.39 -20.81 15.21
N VAL A 40 16.18 -20.69 15.75
CA VAL A 40 15.83 -19.75 16.82
C VAL A 40 16.55 -20.15 18.11
N LYS A 41 17.27 -19.22 18.73
CA LYS A 41 17.95 -19.41 20.02
C LYS A 41 17.07 -18.92 21.17
N GLU A 42 17.39 -19.42 22.36
CA GLU A 42 16.69 -19.03 23.59
C GLU A 42 16.86 -17.54 23.91
N ASP A 43 18.00 -16.95 23.56
CA ASP A 43 18.33 -15.53 23.79
C ASP A 43 18.00 -14.61 22.60
N ASP A 44 17.39 -15.14 21.52
CA ASP A 44 16.89 -14.29 20.44
C ASP A 44 15.74 -13.40 20.96
N PRO A 45 15.66 -12.13 20.56
CA PRO A 45 14.57 -11.25 20.96
C PRO A 45 13.19 -11.83 20.62
N TYR A 46 12.26 -11.71 21.56
CA TYR A 46 10.86 -12.01 21.33
C TYR A 46 9.97 -11.11 22.19
N PHE A 47 8.86 -10.64 21.62
CA PHE A 47 7.83 -9.89 22.32
C PHE A 47 6.55 -10.74 22.36
N ALA A 48 6.07 -11.01 23.57
CA ALA A 48 4.77 -11.65 23.76
C ALA A 48 3.66 -10.61 23.57
N VAL A 49 2.57 -11.06 22.95
CA VAL A 49 1.40 -10.25 22.66
C VAL A 49 0.30 -10.53 23.68
N LYS A 50 -0.27 -9.48 24.26
CA LYS A 50 -1.53 -9.53 25.01
C LYS A 50 -2.49 -8.52 24.41
N LYS A 51 -3.68 -8.97 23.98
CA LYS A 51 -4.74 -8.12 23.42
C LYS A 51 -5.91 -8.05 24.41
N ALA A 52 -6.48 -6.85 24.56
CA ALA A 52 -7.64 -6.59 25.39
C ALA A 52 -8.64 -5.73 24.60
N ASP A 53 -9.85 -6.25 24.41
CA ASP A 53 -10.90 -5.56 23.66
C ASP A 53 -11.43 -4.35 24.44
N VAL A 54 -11.75 -3.29 23.70
CA VAL A 54 -12.23 -2.01 24.22
C VAL A 54 -13.60 -1.73 23.64
N THR A 55 -14.60 -1.61 24.52
CA THR A 55 -15.96 -1.25 24.12
C THR A 55 -16.21 0.23 24.32
N ILE A 56 -16.58 0.92 23.25
CA ILE A 56 -17.00 2.32 23.30
C ILE A 56 -18.49 2.37 23.68
N PRO A 57 -18.86 3.03 24.80
CA PRO A 57 -20.24 3.07 25.26
C PRO A 57 -21.11 3.92 24.32
N VAL A 58 -22.20 3.34 23.82
CA VAL A 58 -23.23 3.99 22.99
C VAL A 58 -24.59 3.97 23.70
N ASP A 59 -25.48 4.89 23.35
CA ASP A 59 -26.88 4.89 23.82
C ASP A 59 -27.63 3.69 23.21
N PRO A 60 -28.12 2.73 24.01
CA PRO A 60 -28.78 1.54 23.48
C PRO A 60 -30.13 1.82 22.80
N ASP A 61 -30.74 2.98 23.07
CA ASP A 61 -32.05 3.36 22.52
C ASP A 61 -31.93 4.16 21.21
N LYS A 62 -30.70 4.47 20.77
CA LYS A 62 -30.43 5.25 19.55
C LYS A 62 -29.62 4.44 18.53
N GLU A 63 -29.91 4.66 17.26
CA GLU A 63 -29.11 4.13 16.15
C GLU A 63 -27.88 5.02 15.97
N VAL A 64 -26.68 4.43 16.00
CA VAL A 64 -25.43 5.13 15.71
C VAL A 64 -25.38 5.37 14.20
N ASP A 65 -25.14 6.62 13.82
CA ASP A 65 -24.92 7.03 12.43
C ASP A 65 -23.43 7.12 12.12
N TYR A 66 -22.66 7.69 13.05
CA TYR A 66 -21.21 7.79 12.95
C TYR A 66 -20.55 7.70 14.32
N GLN A 67 -19.43 6.98 14.40
CA GLN A 67 -18.59 6.92 15.59
C GLN A 67 -17.14 7.20 15.21
N ASN A 68 -16.50 8.09 15.97
CA ASN A 68 -15.07 8.37 15.87
C ASN A 68 -14.42 8.25 17.25
N VAL A 69 -13.23 7.65 17.28
CA VAL A 69 -12.39 7.55 18.48
C VAL A 69 -10.98 7.97 18.09
N ASP A 70 -10.45 9.00 18.73
CA ASP A 70 -9.18 9.62 18.34
C ASP A 70 -8.44 10.17 19.57
N ASN A 71 -7.30 10.83 19.36
CA ASN A 71 -6.48 11.51 20.36
C ASN A 71 -6.12 10.60 21.55
N MET A 72 -5.72 9.38 21.22
CA MET A 72 -5.45 8.33 22.18
C MET A 72 -4.10 8.55 22.85
N VAL A 73 -4.07 8.55 24.18
CA VAL A 73 -2.86 8.78 24.98
C VAL A 73 -2.78 7.76 26.11
N PHE A 74 -1.61 7.14 26.26
CA PHE A 74 -1.32 6.24 27.36
C PHE A 74 -0.91 7.01 28.61
N LEU A 75 -1.55 6.73 29.74
CA LEU A 75 -1.43 7.42 31.01
C LEU A 75 -0.89 6.47 32.10
N GLY A 76 0.30 5.93 31.86
CA GLY A 76 0.90 4.92 32.74
C GLY A 76 0.17 3.58 32.63
N ASP A 77 -0.73 3.29 33.58
CA ASP A 77 -1.47 2.03 33.68
C ASP A 77 -2.90 2.14 33.10
N SER A 78 -3.16 3.17 32.31
CA SER A 78 -4.45 3.39 31.64
C SER A 78 -4.25 4.03 30.27
N VAL A 79 -5.28 4.01 29.44
CA VAL A 79 -5.34 4.75 28.16
C VAL A 79 -6.54 5.68 28.20
N MET A 80 -6.33 6.93 27.77
CA MET A 80 -7.41 7.86 27.50
C MET A 80 -7.62 7.97 26.00
N VAL A 81 -8.87 7.96 25.57
CA VAL A 81 -9.26 8.24 24.18
C VAL A 81 -10.30 9.35 24.16
N SER A 82 -10.28 10.19 23.13
CA SER A 82 -11.43 11.04 22.82
C SER A 82 -12.41 10.28 21.96
N TYR A 83 -13.70 10.52 22.14
CA TYR A 83 -14.73 9.94 21.30
C TYR A 83 -15.71 11.01 20.82
N SER A 84 -16.32 10.76 19.67
CA SER A 84 -17.47 11.48 19.14
C SER A 84 -18.43 10.46 18.54
N ILE A 85 -19.69 10.52 18.94
CA ILE A 85 -20.76 9.67 18.44
C ILE A 85 -21.87 10.59 17.95
N THR A 86 -22.25 10.40 16.68
CA THR A 86 -23.44 10.99 16.08
C THR A 86 -24.48 9.88 15.96
N TYR A 87 -25.66 10.14 16.54
CA TYR A 87 -26.82 9.29 16.42
C TYR A 87 -27.71 9.78 15.29
N LYS A 88 -28.40 8.84 14.64
CA LYS A 88 -29.31 9.13 13.54
C LYS A 88 -30.41 10.10 14.01
N MET A 89 -30.56 11.19 13.26
CA MET A 89 -31.56 12.21 13.58
C MET A 89 -32.99 11.72 13.31
N SER A 90 -33.95 12.24 14.07
CA SER A 90 -35.37 12.01 13.76
C SER A 90 -35.80 12.91 12.59
N PRO A 91 -36.74 12.48 11.74
CA PRO A 91 -37.27 13.31 10.65
C PRO A 91 -37.82 14.67 11.13
N GLU A 92 -38.35 14.73 12.35
CA GLU A 92 -38.81 15.98 12.96
C GLU A 92 -37.66 16.91 13.32
N ALA A 93 -36.54 16.38 13.81
CA ALA A 93 -35.34 17.17 14.13
C ALA A 93 -34.69 17.70 12.85
N GLU A 94 -34.58 16.87 11.81
CA GLU A 94 -34.07 17.28 10.49
C GLU A 94 -34.92 18.41 9.90
N LYS A 95 -36.25 18.26 9.95
CA LYS A 95 -37.16 19.31 9.48
C LYS A 95 -37.00 20.61 10.26
N LYS A 96 -36.82 20.55 11.58
CA LYS A 96 -36.58 21.76 12.40
C LYS A 96 -35.32 22.51 11.95
N ILE A 97 -34.25 21.81 11.58
CA ILE A 97 -33.02 22.43 11.05
C ILE A 97 -33.30 23.03 9.66
N GLN A 98 -33.99 22.31 8.78
CA GLN A 98 -34.34 22.80 7.43
C GLN A 98 -35.22 24.06 7.47
N ASP A 99 -36.09 24.16 8.47
CA ASP A 99 -37.01 25.29 8.66
C ASP A 99 -36.35 26.48 9.42
N LEU A 100 -35.04 26.41 9.76
CA LEU A 100 -34.33 27.53 10.41
C LEU A 100 -34.17 28.72 9.44
N ASP A 101 -34.42 29.93 9.94
CA ASP A 101 -34.08 31.18 9.26
C ASP A 101 -32.59 31.47 9.47
N TRP A 102 -31.75 31.05 8.52
CA TRP A 102 -30.29 31.19 8.58
C TRP A 102 -29.79 32.64 8.59
N GLU A 103 -30.66 33.62 8.27
CA GLU A 103 -30.33 35.04 8.35
C GLU A 103 -30.57 35.62 9.76
N ALA A 104 -31.12 34.84 10.69
CA ALA A 104 -31.33 35.26 12.07
C ALA A 104 -30.05 35.11 12.91
N ASP A 105 -29.76 36.11 13.76
CA ASP A 105 -28.60 36.12 14.67
C ASP A 105 -28.56 34.91 15.64
N ASP A 106 -29.68 34.20 15.84
CA ASP A 106 -29.78 33.04 16.74
C ASP A 106 -29.90 31.69 16.01
N ALA A 107 -29.78 31.66 14.68
CA ALA A 107 -29.94 30.45 13.87
C ALA A 107 -28.93 29.35 14.26
N CYS A 108 -27.67 29.75 14.47
CA CYS A 108 -26.60 28.86 14.94
C CYS A 108 -26.90 28.24 16.30
N ASP A 109 -27.35 29.06 17.27
CA ASP A 109 -27.65 28.60 18.62
C ASP A 109 -28.78 27.56 18.60
N LYS A 110 -29.84 27.81 17.82
CA LYS A 110 -30.94 26.86 17.64
C LYS A 110 -30.50 25.56 16.97
N MET A 111 -29.61 25.63 15.98
CA MET A 111 -29.06 24.44 15.34
C MET A 111 -28.25 23.60 16.33
N LEU A 112 -27.39 24.23 17.14
CA LEU A 112 -26.60 23.55 18.17
C LEU A 112 -27.51 22.92 19.24
N GLU A 113 -28.57 23.60 19.69
CA GLU A 113 -29.55 23.04 20.62
C GLU A 113 -30.25 21.79 20.06
N ILE A 114 -30.63 21.81 18.77
CA ILE A 114 -31.28 20.65 18.13
C ILE A 114 -30.29 19.49 18.01
N THR A 115 -29.05 19.76 17.62
CA THR A 115 -28.04 18.73 17.32
C THR A 115 -27.36 18.16 18.57
N ALA A 116 -27.39 18.85 19.72
CA ALA A 116 -26.81 18.38 20.99
C ALA A 116 -27.44 17.09 21.54
N GLU A 117 -28.69 16.78 21.15
CA GLU A 117 -29.35 15.52 21.47
C GLU A 117 -28.73 14.33 20.71
N PHE A 118 -28.20 14.59 19.52
CA PHE A 118 -27.73 13.58 18.57
C PHE A 118 -26.21 13.47 18.54
N ASN A 119 -25.48 14.47 19.05
CA ASN A 119 -24.02 14.46 19.09
C ASN A 119 -23.54 14.33 20.53
N LYS A 120 -22.72 13.32 20.80
CA LYS A 120 -22.05 13.11 22.09
C LYS A 120 -20.57 13.01 21.86
N SER A 121 -19.80 13.85 22.55
CA SER A 121 -18.34 13.82 22.54
C SER A 121 -17.81 13.81 23.97
N GLY A 122 -16.57 13.41 24.13
CA GLY A 122 -15.94 13.36 25.43
C GLY A 122 -14.63 12.60 25.43
N THR A 123 -14.21 12.19 26.62
CA THR A 123 -13.06 11.31 26.83
C THR A 123 -13.43 10.09 27.65
N LEU A 124 -12.88 8.95 27.27
CA LEU A 124 -13.01 7.67 27.95
C LEU A 124 -11.64 7.24 28.46
N TYR A 125 -11.59 6.65 29.64
CA TYR A 125 -10.38 6.13 30.26
C TYR A 125 -10.55 4.64 30.47
N PHE A 126 -9.65 3.84 29.94
CA PHE A 126 -9.63 2.39 30.09
C PHE A 126 -8.38 1.96 30.85
N ASP A 127 -8.46 0.90 31.65
CA ASP A 127 -7.25 0.22 32.09
C ASP A 127 -6.62 -0.55 30.93
N LEU A 128 -5.39 -1.05 31.12
CA LEU A 128 -4.69 -1.83 30.09
C LEU A 128 -5.31 -3.22 29.85
N ASP A 129 -6.34 -3.60 30.60
CA ASP A 129 -7.16 -4.79 30.40
C ASP A 129 -8.46 -4.48 29.62
N GLY A 130 -8.62 -3.25 29.10
CA GLY A 130 -9.75 -2.83 28.29
C GLY A 130 -11.00 -2.41 29.08
N ASN A 131 -10.94 -2.39 30.42
CA ASN A 131 -12.09 -2.04 31.25
C ASN A 131 -12.23 -0.51 31.36
N LEU A 132 -13.44 -0.01 31.12
CA LEU A 132 -13.75 1.41 31.30
C LEU A 132 -13.64 1.82 32.78
N ILE A 133 -12.68 2.70 33.09
CA ILE A 133 -12.46 3.29 34.41
C ILE A 133 -13.38 4.49 34.62
N LYS A 134 -13.44 5.38 33.62
CA LYS A 134 -14.07 6.70 33.74
C LYS A 134 -14.53 7.21 32.37
N LYS A 135 -15.66 7.91 32.37
CA LYS A 135 -16.20 8.65 31.21
C LYS A 135 -16.37 10.12 31.60
N GLU A 136 -15.90 11.03 30.76
CA GLU A 136 -16.11 12.47 30.87
C GLU A 136 -16.78 12.97 29.59
N GLU A 137 -17.99 13.50 29.69
CA GLU A 137 -18.68 14.10 28.54
C GLU A 137 -18.23 15.56 28.37
N SER A 138 -17.98 15.95 27.12
CA SER A 138 -17.70 17.35 26.76
C SER A 138 -18.98 18.19 26.84
N GLY A 139 -18.83 19.52 26.89
CA GLY A 139 -19.97 20.43 26.74
C GLY A 139 -20.66 20.27 25.38
N GLU A 140 -21.94 20.65 25.30
CA GLU A 140 -22.79 20.48 24.09
C GLU A 140 -22.22 21.15 22.83
N SER A 141 -21.37 22.16 22.98
CA SER A 141 -20.71 22.90 21.90
C SER A 141 -19.19 22.71 21.87
N GLU A 142 -18.68 21.64 22.49
CA GLU A 142 -17.26 21.39 22.67
C GLU A 142 -16.84 20.04 22.08
N SER A 143 -15.72 20.06 21.34
CA SER A 143 -15.10 18.85 20.80
C SER A 143 -13.62 18.82 21.11
N ILE A 144 -13.10 17.67 21.55
CA ILE A 144 -11.67 17.48 21.80
C ILE A 144 -10.97 17.36 20.44
N SER A 145 -10.06 18.27 20.17
CA SER A 145 -9.35 18.34 18.89
C SER A 145 -7.99 17.65 18.94
N ARG A 146 -7.25 17.76 20.05
CA ARG A 146 -5.92 17.17 20.24
C ARG A 146 -5.63 16.84 21.69
N VAL A 147 -4.71 15.90 21.92
CA VAL A 147 -4.16 15.61 23.24
C VAL A 147 -2.64 15.50 23.16
N TYR A 148 -1.95 16.11 24.12
CA TYR A 148 -0.48 16.16 24.18
C TYR A 148 0.04 15.53 25.48
N GLN A 149 0.70 14.38 25.39
CA GLN A 149 1.36 13.75 26.54
C GLN A 149 2.56 14.59 26.98
N GLN A 150 2.70 14.79 28.29
CA GLN A 150 3.82 15.51 28.89
C GLN A 150 4.84 14.52 29.47
N LYS A 151 6.10 14.97 29.60
CA LYS A 151 7.21 14.14 30.10
C LYS A 151 6.96 13.55 31.48
N ASP A 152 6.29 14.30 32.34
CA ASP A 152 5.98 13.84 33.69
C ASP A 152 4.87 12.78 33.71
N GLY A 153 4.20 12.49 32.58
CA GLY A 153 3.07 11.58 32.43
C GLY A 153 1.70 12.26 32.55
N SER A 154 1.66 13.56 32.81
CA SER A 154 0.45 14.37 32.70
C SER A 154 0.11 14.60 31.22
N PHE A 155 -1.02 15.23 30.91
CA PHE A 155 -1.38 15.50 29.52
C PHE A 155 -2.16 16.81 29.38
N LEU A 156 -2.19 17.35 28.17
CA LEU A 156 -2.97 18.53 27.82
C LEU A 156 -4.07 18.14 26.85
N LYS A 157 -5.32 18.54 27.08
CA LYS A 157 -6.42 18.39 26.10
C LYS A 157 -6.70 19.72 25.43
N LEU A 158 -6.63 19.75 24.11
CA LEU A 158 -7.08 20.88 23.31
C LEU A 158 -8.50 20.61 22.86
N ALA A 159 -9.39 21.58 23.06
CA ALA A 159 -10.78 21.51 22.65
C ALA A 159 -11.16 22.71 21.79
N THR A 160 -11.97 22.46 20.78
CA THR A 160 -12.65 23.50 20.00
C THR A 160 -14.02 23.73 20.62
N VAL A 161 -14.32 24.98 20.97
CA VAL A 161 -15.58 25.38 21.60
C VAL A 161 -16.30 26.37 20.70
N TYR A 162 -17.53 26.06 20.30
CA TYR A 162 -18.39 27.03 19.61
C TYR A 162 -18.98 28.00 20.63
N THR A 163 -18.75 29.30 20.40
CA THR A 163 -19.32 30.37 21.23
C THR A 163 -20.62 30.91 20.63
N GLN A 164 -21.59 31.18 21.51
CA GLN A 164 -22.94 31.66 21.15
C GLN A 164 -22.90 32.99 20.37
N GLY A 165 -23.88 33.18 19.47
CA GLY A 165 -24.15 34.41 18.73
C GLY A 165 -23.48 34.52 17.34
N ASP A 166 -22.19 34.23 17.23
CA ASP A 166 -21.44 34.47 15.98
C ASP A 166 -20.91 33.20 15.29
N CYS A 167 -21.24 32.01 15.80
CA CYS A 167 -20.71 30.73 15.30
C CYS A 167 -19.16 30.65 15.28
N VAL A 168 -18.49 31.48 16.09
CA VAL A 168 -17.03 31.53 16.18
C VAL A 168 -16.52 30.39 17.06
N THR A 169 -15.46 29.74 16.61
CA THR A 169 -14.74 28.72 17.37
C THR A 169 -13.64 29.35 18.22
N LYS A 170 -13.53 28.93 19.47
CA LYS A 170 -12.40 29.27 20.36
C LYS A 170 -11.66 28.02 20.77
N THR A 171 -10.38 28.17 21.04
CA THR A 171 -9.53 27.08 21.52
C THR A 171 -9.45 27.11 23.04
N LYS A 172 -9.78 25.99 23.67
CA LYS A 172 -9.67 25.77 25.11
C LYS A 172 -8.61 24.70 25.38
N LEU A 173 -7.77 24.91 26.38
CA LEU A 173 -6.76 23.98 26.85
C LEU A 173 -7.09 23.53 28.27
N TYR A 174 -7.10 22.21 28.48
CA TYR A 174 -7.14 21.59 29.79
C TYR A 174 -5.75 21.06 30.15
N ASP A 175 -5.18 21.53 31.26
CA ASP A 175 -3.98 20.94 31.86
C ASP A 175 -4.41 19.84 32.84
N CYS A 176 -4.10 18.59 32.52
CA CYS A 176 -4.57 17.42 33.26
C CYS A 176 -3.42 16.68 33.94
N GLU A 177 -3.69 16.22 35.16
CA GLU A 177 -2.90 15.22 35.87
C GLU A 177 -2.96 13.85 35.18
N LYS A 178 -2.09 12.93 35.58
CA LYS A 178 -2.05 11.56 35.02
C LYS A 178 -3.36 10.79 35.16
N ASP A 179 -4.12 11.04 36.23
CA ASP A 179 -5.40 10.39 36.51
C ASP A 179 -6.59 11.08 35.82
N GLY A 180 -6.31 12.08 34.96
CA GLY A 180 -7.30 12.89 34.26
C GLY A 180 -7.89 14.02 35.11
N THR A 181 -7.42 14.24 36.33
CA THR A 181 -7.84 15.41 37.13
C THR A 181 -7.42 16.70 36.44
N VAL A 182 -8.36 17.60 36.15
CA VAL A 182 -8.08 18.89 35.54
C VAL A 182 -7.44 19.82 36.58
N ARG A 183 -6.20 20.22 36.32
CA ARG A 183 -5.42 21.16 37.12
C ARG A 183 -5.72 22.61 36.74
N ASN A 184 -5.93 22.86 35.45
CA ASN A 184 -6.28 24.17 34.91
C ASN A 184 -7.14 24.04 33.64
N GLU A 185 -8.05 24.98 33.42
CA GLU A 185 -8.87 25.10 32.20
C GLU A 185 -8.80 26.55 31.73
N ILE A 186 -8.34 26.77 30.50
CA ILE A 186 -8.10 28.11 29.97
C ILE A 186 -8.48 28.23 28.50
N PHE A 187 -8.98 29.40 28.10
CA PHE A 187 -9.07 29.78 26.69
C PHE A 187 -7.73 30.36 26.25
N LEU A 188 -7.22 29.89 25.12
CA LEU A 188 -6.00 30.43 24.52
C LEU A 188 -6.36 31.61 23.61
N GLU A 189 -5.64 32.71 23.75
CA GLU A 189 -5.74 33.86 22.83
C GLU A 189 -4.97 33.59 21.53
N ASP A 190 -5.44 34.17 20.42
CA ASP A 190 -4.71 34.23 19.14
C ASP A 190 -4.32 32.85 18.56
N THR A 191 -5.33 31.97 18.44
CA THR A 191 -5.21 30.56 18.05
C THR A 191 -5.75 30.24 16.65
N GLU A 192 -5.94 31.25 15.78
CA GLU A 192 -6.58 31.09 14.47
C GLU A 192 -5.87 30.07 13.55
N GLU A 193 -4.64 29.64 13.88
CA GLU A 193 -3.82 28.73 13.05
C GLU A 193 -3.15 27.57 13.84
N MET A 194 -3.87 26.89 14.75
CA MET A 194 -3.35 25.73 15.52
C MET A 194 -3.27 24.39 14.77
N TRP A 195 -3.09 24.44 13.46
CA TRP A 195 -2.89 23.26 12.61
C TRP A 195 -1.47 22.69 12.80
N GLN A 196 -1.37 21.38 13.06
CA GLN A 196 -0.10 20.68 13.34
C GLN A 196 0.74 21.36 14.43
N SER A 197 0.19 21.43 15.65
CA SER A 197 0.83 22.11 16.77
C SER A 197 1.51 21.15 17.76
N SER A 198 2.55 21.62 18.43
CA SER A 198 3.16 20.97 19.60
C SER A 198 2.91 21.82 20.83
N ILE A 199 2.44 21.23 21.94
CA ILE A 199 2.21 21.97 23.18
C ILE A 199 2.90 21.31 24.36
N PHE A 200 3.75 22.08 25.05
CA PHE A 200 4.49 21.63 26.22
C PHE A 200 4.24 22.55 27.42
N ARG A 201 3.96 21.95 28.58
CA ARG A 201 3.89 22.68 29.84
C ARG A 201 5.29 22.94 30.38
N THR A 202 5.54 24.18 30.75
CA THR A 202 6.78 24.64 31.39
C THR A 202 6.74 24.40 32.91
N ASP A 203 7.89 24.44 33.58
CA ASP A 203 7.99 24.21 35.03
C ASP A 203 7.24 25.26 35.87
N ASP A 204 7.05 26.48 35.35
CA ASP A 204 6.33 27.57 36.03
C ASP A 204 4.82 27.60 35.70
N GLY A 205 4.34 26.64 34.90
CA GLY A 205 2.94 26.42 34.55
C GLY A 205 2.45 27.18 33.31
N ASN A 206 3.34 27.85 32.59
CA ASN A 206 3.06 28.40 31.25
C ASN A 206 3.11 27.29 30.18
N TYR A 207 2.74 27.62 28.94
CA TYR A 207 2.68 26.67 27.83
C TYR A 207 3.47 27.17 26.63
N LEU A 208 4.41 26.36 26.15
CA LEU A 208 5.07 26.59 24.87
C LEU A 208 4.24 25.93 23.77
N VAL A 209 3.90 26.69 22.74
CA VAL A 209 3.05 26.28 21.62
C VAL A 209 3.82 26.50 20.33
N GLY A 210 4.17 25.42 19.62
CA GLY A 210 4.61 25.46 18.24
C GLY A 210 3.39 25.34 17.32
N SER A 211 3.24 26.22 16.34
CA SER A 211 2.06 26.27 15.46
C SER A 211 2.37 26.96 14.14
N GLY A 212 2.28 26.25 13.03
CA GLY A 212 2.75 26.76 11.74
C GLY A 212 4.19 27.26 11.85
N ILE A 213 4.45 28.49 11.41
CA ILE A 213 5.76 29.13 11.51
C ILE A 213 6.01 29.83 12.86
N ASN A 214 5.10 29.71 13.83
CA ASN A 214 5.16 30.46 15.09
C ASN A 214 5.53 29.57 16.28
N ILE A 215 6.42 30.08 17.12
CA ILE A 215 6.64 29.58 18.48
C ILE A 215 6.08 30.62 19.45
N SER A 216 5.10 30.22 20.25
CA SER A 216 4.40 31.10 21.19
C SER A 216 4.55 30.60 22.62
N LEU A 217 4.88 31.50 23.55
CA LEU A 217 4.78 31.25 24.98
C LEU A 217 3.45 31.83 25.48
N MET A 218 2.56 30.94 25.90
CA MET A 218 1.26 31.28 26.48
C MET A 218 1.35 31.25 28.00
N GLY A 219 0.81 32.28 28.64
CA GLY A 219 0.71 32.34 30.09
C GLY A 219 -0.26 31.28 30.61
N LYS A 220 -0.10 30.93 31.88
CA LYS A 220 -1.07 30.05 32.58
C LYS A 220 -2.50 30.59 32.63
N ASP A 221 -2.71 31.86 32.29
CA ASP A 221 -4.01 32.52 32.13
C ASP A 221 -4.51 32.55 30.68
N GLY A 222 -3.79 31.90 29.75
CA GLY A 222 -4.15 31.78 28.34
C GLY A 222 -3.72 32.95 27.46
N LYS A 223 -3.07 33.98 28.03
CA LYS A 223 -2.63 35.16 27.27
C LYS A 223 -1.28 34.93 26.59
N LEU A 224 -1.11 35.52 25.42
CA LEU A 224 0.16 35.50 24.71
C LEU A 224 1.20 36.34 25.48
N LEU A 225 2.28 35.69 25.95
CA LEU A 225 3.41 36.36 26.62
C LEU A 225 4.50 36.72 25.62
N HIS A 226 4.77 35.83 24.67
CA HIS A 226 5.81 36.00 23.66
C HIS A 226 5.46 35.20 22.40
N ARG A 227 5.82 35.71 21.22
CA ARG A 227 5.76 34.99 19.94
C ARG A 227 7.01 35.31 19.13
N GLU A 228 7.59 34.28 18.54
CA GLU A 228 8.65 34.35 17.55
C GLU A 228 8.18 33.66 16.27
N GLU A 229 8.33 34.33 15.14
CA GLU A 229 8.06 33.78 13.80
C GLU A 229 9.37 33.26 13.22
N VAL A 230 9.36 32.02 12.74
CA VAL A 230 10.55 31.27 12.35
C VAL A 230 10.32 30.71 10.96
N GLU A 231 11.00 31.29 9.99
CA GLU A 231 10.94 30.82 8.59
C GLU A 231 11.35 29.35 8.50
N GLY A 232 10.49 28.54 7.88
CA GLY A 232 10.71 27.10 7.72
C GLY A 232 10.33 26.24 8.93
N PHE A 233 9.90 26.83 10.05
CA PHE A 233 9.38 26.04 11.17
C PHE A 233 8.02 25.43 10.80
N SER A 234 7.84 24.15 11.14
CA SER A 234 6.63 23.37 10.77
C SER A 234 5.61 23.22 11.91
N GLY A 235 5.81 23.90 13.05
CA GLY A 235 4.99 23.72 14.25
C GLY A 235 5.45 22.57 15.15
N MET A 236 6.44 21.78 14.70
CA MET A 236 6.90 20.56 15.37
C MET A 236 8.08 20.80 16.32
N ILE A 237 7.89 20.47 17.59
CA ILE A 237 8.92 20.49 18.63
C ILE A 237 9.08 19.07 19.19
N TYR A 238 10.30 18.55 19.12
CA TYR A 238 10.65 17.20 19.59
C TYR A 238 11.39 17.26 20.92
N PHE A 239 11.21 16.23 21.75
CA PHE A 239 11.95 16.06 23.00
C PHE A 239 12.86 14.83 22.92
N PHE A 240 14.16 15.03 23.00
CA PHE A 240 15.15 13.95 23.06
C PHE A 240 16.44 14.42 23.73
N ASP A 241 17.21 13.49 24.29
CA ASP A 241 18.44 13.78 25.06
C ASP A 241 18.23 14.82 26.18
N GLY A 242 17.02 14.86 26.75
CA GLY A 242 16.67 15.79 27.82
C GLY A 242 16.43 17.23 27.38
N LYS A 243 16.34 17.50 26.08
CA LYS A 243 16.21 18.84 25.49
C LYS A 243 15.05 18.91 24.49
N TYR A 244 14.60 20.12 24.21
CA TYR A 244 13.55 20.40 23.23
C TYR A 244 14.18 21.00 21.98
N TYR A 245 13.77 20.53 20.80
CA TYR A 245 14.28 21.00 19.52
C TYR A 245 13.13 21.31 18.57
N ALA A 246 13.15 22.50 17.96
CA ALA A 246 12.27 22.82 16.84
C ALA A 246 12.86 22.29 15.54
N SER A 247 11.99 21.75 14.69
CA SER A 247 12.31 21.36 13.32
C SER A 247 12.12 22.53 12.35
N ILE A 248 13.17 22.88 11.62
CA ILE A 248 13.23 24.01 10.70
C ILE A 248 13.65 23.49 9.32
N GLU A 249 12.75 23.58 8.35
CA GLU A 249 13.01 23.23 6.96
C GLU A 249 13.69 24.38 6.22
N LYS A 250 14.69 24.06 5.41
CA LYS A 250 15.37 25.02 4.54
C LYS A 250 15.48 24.46 3.14
N PHE A 251 14.87 25.15 2.19
CA PHE A 251 14.94 24.81 0.77
C PHE A 251 16.27 25.28 0.16
N ASP A 252 16.98 24.37 -0.50
CA ASP A 252 18.17 24.66 -1.28
C ASP A 252 17.81 24.82 -2.75
N ASP A 253 17.62 26.07 -3.18
CA ASP A 253 17.28 26.44 -4.57
C ASP A 253 18.21 25.83 -5.63
N LYS A 254 19.49 25.60 -5.29
CA LYS A 254 20.47 25.11 -6.27
C LYS A 254 20.26 23.65 -6.63
N ASN A 255 19.81 22.86 -5.66
CA ASN A 255 19.62 21.43 -5.79
C ASN A 255 18.14 21.04 -5.82
N ALA A 256 17.23 21.99 -5.57
CA ALA A 256 15.79 21.78 -5.44
C ALA A 256 15.42 20.75 -4.36
N VAL A 257 16.10 20.81 -3.21
CA VAL A 257 15.91 19.87 -2.08
C VAL A 257 15.60 20.64 -0.79
N SER A 258 14.60 20.19 -0.02
CA SER A 258 14.36 20.66 1.34
C SER A 258 15.24 19.87 2.33
N ASN A 259 15.90 20.58 3.25
CA ASN A 259 16.72 19.97 4.30
C ASN A 259 16.15 20.34 5.68
N CYS A 260 16.07 19.36 6.58
CA CYS A 260 15.66 19.60 7.96
C CYS A 260 16.84 20.01 8.87
N TYR A 261 16.60 21.00 9.71
CA TYR A 261 17.52 21.48 10.75
C TYR A 261 16.81 21.46 12.10
N TYR A 262 17.55 21.16 13.16
CA TYR A 262 17.05 21.14 14.53
C TYR A 262 17.73 22.23 15.35
N GLN A 263 16.95 23.05 16.03
CA GLN A 263 17.46 24.11 16.91
C GLN A 263 16.91 23.95 18.32
N GLU A 264 17.80 23.94 19.33
CA GLU A 264 17.41 23.77 20.73
C GLU A 264 16.54 24.96 21.19
N ILE A 265 15.49 24.67 21.95
CA ILE A 265 14.60 25.67 22.56
C ILE A 265 14.76 25.63 24.08
N ASP A 266 14.89 26.81 24.70
CA ASP A 266 14.67 26.97 26.13
C ASP A 266 13.17 26.93 26.44
N LEU A 267 12.70 25.82 27.00
CA LEU A 267 11.29 25.67 27.35
C LEU A 267 10.81 26.76 28.33
N SER A 268 11.67 27.28 29.20
CA SER A 268 11.26 28.23 30.26
C SER A 268 10.86 29.61 29.75
N ASN A 269 11.31 29.99 28.56
CA ASN A 269 11.05 31.31 27.99
C ASN A 269 10.71 31.29 26.48
N GLY A 270 10.72 30.10 25.85
CA GLY A 270 10.39 29.90 24.45
C GLY A 270 11.44 30.41 23.46
N THR A 271 12.68 30.68 23.89
CA THR A 271 13.74 31.21 23.02
C THR A 271 14.70 30.14 22.51
N PHE A 272 15.25 30.34 21.32
CA PHE A 272 16.25 29.44 20.75
C PHE A 272 17.62 29.53 21.43
N LYS A 273 18.32 28.38 21.44
CA LYS A 273 19.71 28.25 21.87
C LYS A 273 20.59 27.72 20.76
N GLY A 274 21.74 28.38 20.60
CA GLY A 274 22.75 27.97 19.61
C GLY A 274 22.28 28.13 18.16
N ASP A 275 23.10 27.64 17.24
CA ASP A 275 22.80 27.64 15.81
C ASP A 275 22.01 26.37 15.42
N PRO A 276 21.11 26.43 14.41
CA PRO A 276 20.45 25.25 13.88
C PRO A 276 21.45 24.19 13.40
N ILE A 277 21.23 22.94 13.77
CA ILE A 277 22.06 21.79 13.42
C ILE A 277 21.37 21.04 12.30
N LYS A 278 22.07 20.78 11.19
CA LYS A 278 21.51 19.95 10.12
C LYS A 278 21.27 18.54 10.68
N GLY A 279 20.04 18.05 10.61
CA GLY A 279 19.69 16.69 10.99
C GLY A 279 19.31 15.85 9.78
N ILE A 280 18.73 14.69 10.06
CA ILE A 280 18.02 13.90 9.04
C ILE A 280 16.71 14.61 8.68
N ASN A 281 16.18 14.33 7.49
CA ASN A 281 14.87 14.83 7.11
C ASN A 281 13.78 14.26 8.03
N SER A 282 12.75 15.06 8.30
CA SER A 282 11.64 14.69 9.18
C SER A 282 10.90 13.46 8.64
N TYR A 283 10.66 12.48 9.52
CA TYR A 283 9.78 11.36 9.23
C TYR A 283 8.33 11.77 9.53
N TRP A 284 7.41 11.31 8.69
CA TRP A 284 5.97 11.55 8.86
C TRP A 284 5.41 10.94 10.17
N GLN A 285 6.05 9.90 10.70
CA GLN A 285 5.56 9.14 11.87
C GLN A 285 6.58 9.05 13.00
N TYR A 286 6.89 10.19 13.62
CA TYR A 286 7.60 10.18 14.90
C TYR A 286 6.65 9.83 16.05
N ILE A 287 7.05 8.87 16.88
CA ILE A 287 6.43 8.60 18.17
C ILE A 287 7.32 9.20 19.26
N GLN A 288 6.77 10.19 19.96
CA GLN A 288 7.47 10.86 21.05
C GLN A 288 7.48 9.95 22.29
N GLY A 289 8.67 9.46 22.67
CA GLY A 289 8.88 8.78 23.93
C GLY A 289 9.11 9.73 25.10
N THR A 290 9.31 9.18 26.29
CA THR A 290 9.63 9.98 27.49
C THR A 290 11.09 10.45 27.54
N ASP A 291 11.96 9.85 26.74
CA ASP A 291 13.42 10.08 26.70
C ASP A 291 14.02 10.05 25.28
N LYS A 292 13.47 9.21 24.39
CA LYS A 292 13.86 9.03 22.99
C LYS A 292 12.75 9.42 22.02
N CYS A 293 13.12 9.65 20.77
CA CYS A 293 12.18 9.61 19.64
C CYS A 293 12.20 8.22 19.02
N TYR A 294 11.03 7.73 18.63
CA TYR A 294 10.87 6.47 17.94
C TYR A 294 10.22 6.69 16.58
N ILE A 295 10.44 5.75 15.68
CA ILE A 295 9.82 5.68 14.37
C ILE A 295 9.21 4.31 14.16
N LEU A 296 8.11 4.29 13.41
CA LEU A 296 7.56 3.09 12.82
C LEU A 296 8.21 2.90 11.45
N ASP A 297 8.96 1.82 11.31
CA ASP A 297 9.55 1.38 10.05
C ASP A 297 8.73 0.24 9.44
N VAL A 298 8.99 -0.04 8.16
CA VAL A 298 8.41 -1.18 7.44
C VAL A 298 8.69 -2.52 8.16
N ASP A 299 9.83 -2.67 8.83
CA ASP A 299 10.23 -3.91 9.51
C ASP A 299 9.93 -3.93 11.01
N GLY A 300 9.50 -2.81 11.61
CA GLY A 300 9.28 -2.75 13.06
C GLY A 300 9.36 -1.36 13.66
N ILE A 301 9.80 -1.29 14.91
CA ILE A 301 9.94 -0.04 15.66
C ILE A 301 11.40 0.19 15.97
N SER A 302 11.89 1.39 15.69
CA SER A 302 13.25 1.79 16.01
C SER A 302 13.26 3.10 16.80
N SER A 303 14.23 3.24 17.70
CA SER A 303 14.59 4.57 18.21
C SER A 303 15.45 5.29 17.17
N LEU A 304 15.31 6.61 17.09
CA LEU A 304 16.02 7.46 16.14
C LEU A 304 16.47 8.74 16.82
N ASN A 305 17.75 9.09 16.65
CA ASN A 305 18.23 10.42 16.95
C ASN A 305 18.10 11.30 15.69
N PRO A 306 17.24 12.35 15.70
CA PRO A 306 17.01 13.17 14.50
C PRO A 306 18.23 14.01 14.06
N ILE A 307 19.21 14.23 14.94
CA ILE A 307 20.39 15.05 14.64
C ILE A 307 21.44 14.25 13.88
N ASP A 308 21.83 13.07 14.39
CA ASP A 308 22.90 12.27 13.80
C ASP A 308 22.42 11.08 12.96
N GLY A 309 21.11 10.81 12.95
CA GLY A 309 20.49 9.71 12.22
C GLY A 309 20.76 8.34 12.83
N LYS A 310 21.31 8.26 14.05
CA LYS A 310 21.58 6.98 14.70
C LYS A 310 20.27 6.28 15.03
N LYS A 311 20.10 5.10 14.45
CA LYS A 311 18.94 4.23 14.59
C LYS A 311 19.28 2.98 15.41
N GLU A 312 18.37 2.57 16.29
CA GLU A 312 18.46 1.32 17.06
C GLU A 312 17.11 0.61 17.05
N THR A 313 17.09 -0.63 16.56
CA THR A 313 15.89 -1.47 16.49
C THR A 313 15.43 -1.85 17.89
N ILE A 314 14.17 -1.53 18.20
CA ILE A 314 13.50 -1.85 19.45
C ILE A 314 12.69 -3.14 19.28
N LEU A 315 11.89 -3.19 18.21
CA LEU A 315 11.07 -4.33 17.81
C LEU A 315 11.28 -4.58 16.31
N ASP A 316 11.44 -5.84 15.91
CA ASP A 316 11.30 -6.32 14.53
C ASP A 316 9.99 -7.13 14.49
N TRP A 317 9.19 -7.00 13.43
CA TRP A 317 7.92 -7.73 13.32
C TRP A 317 8.11 -9.25 13.35
N ASN A 318 9.29 -9.76 12.96
CA ASN A 318 9.64 -11.17 13.10
C ASN A 318 9.92 -11.61 14.55
N TRP A 319 10.03 -10.68 15.50
CA TRP A 319 10.21 -10.96 16.93
C TRP A 319 8.90 -11.04 17.70
N THR A 320 7.75 -10.95 17.02
CA THR A 320 6.45 -11.07 17.66
C THR A 320 5.55 -11.98 16.82
N ASP A 321 4.48 -12.46 17.44
CA ASP A 321 3.39 -13.17 16.75
C ASP A 321 2.15 -12.25 16.71
N TYR A 322 2.38 -11.00 16.31
CA TYR A 322 1.40 -9.94 16.16
C TYR A 322 1.23 -9.62 14.68
N ASN A 323 -0.01 -9.45 14.23
CA ASN A 323 -0.30 -9.06 12.86
C ASN A 323 -0.33 -7.53 12.77
N GLU A 324 0.79 -6.95 12.33
CA GLU A 324 0.91 -5.50 12.13
C GLU A 324 0.04 -4.96 11.00
N GLY A 325 -0.33 -5.82 10.04
CA GLY A 325 -1.10 -5.46 8.84
C GLY A 325 -2.61 -5.38 9.07
N ALA A 326 -3.15 -6.19 9.98
CA ALA A 326 -4.56 -6.16 10.38
C ALA A 326 -4.91 -4.97 11.27
N ALA A 327 -3.92 -4.36 11.88
CA ALA A 327 -4.10 -3.31 12.86
C ALA A 327 -3.91 -1.96 12.19
N GLY A 328 -5.01 -1.25 11.94
CA GLY A 328 -4.98 0.20 11.74
C GLY A 328 -4.63 0.87 13.06
N SER A 329 -3.40 0.70 13.55
CA SER A 329 -2.96 1.23 14.84
C SER A 329 -3.16 2.73 14.85
N ARG A 330 -4.14 3.21 15.63
CA ARG A 330 -4.47 4.63 15.71
C ARG A 330 -3.53 5.38 16.64
N SER A 331 -2.91 4.68 17.60
CA SER A 331 -1.88 5.24 18.47
C SER A 331 -0.95 4.18 19.01
N MET A 332 0.26 4.60 19.34
CA MET A 332 1.30 3.77 19.96
C MET A 332 1.97 4.54 21.10
N ALA A 333 2.29 3.83 22.17
CA ALA A 333 3.15 4.32 23.23
C ALA A 333 4.27 3.33 23.54
N ILE A 334 5.47 3.87 23.74
CA ILE A 334 6.65 3.09 24.11
C ILE A 334 6.99 3.48 25.54
N LYS A 335 6.61 2.62 26.49
CA LYS A 335 6.86 2.82 27.92
C LYS A 335 8.32 2.54 28.26
N SER A 336 8.92 1.56 27.58
CA SER A 336 10.36 1.27 27.59
C SER A 336 10.74 0.48 26.34
N ASP A 337 12.03 0.24 26.12
CA ASP A 337 12.53 -0.63 25.04
C ASP A 337 12.01 -2.10 25.13
N ASP A 338 11.39 -2.48 26.25
CA ASP A 338 10.86 -3.82 26.54
C ASP A 338 9.32 -3.86 26.64
N GLU A 339 8.64 -2.72 26.65
CA GLU A 339 7.19 -2.65 26.87
C GLU A 339 6.56 -1.58 25.98
N ILE A 340 5.79 -2.04 24.99
CA ILE A 340 5.17 -1.23 23.94
C ILE A 340 3.66 -1.50 23.97
N TYR A 341 2.87 -0.45 23.76
CA TYR A 341 1.43 -0.56 23.65
C TYR A 341 0.94 0.04 22.35
N LEU A 342 -0.04 -0.63 21.74
CA LEU A 342 -0.75 -0.19 20.56
C LEU A 342 -2.23 -0.05 20.92
N PHE A 343 -2.88 0.96 20.37
CA PHE A 343 -4.33 1.05 20.36
C PHE A 343 -4.78 0.93 18.91
N GLU A 344 -5.45 -0.17 18.60
CA GLU A 344 -5.86 -0.51 17.24
C GLU A 344 -7.38 -0.43 17.08
N GLU A 345 -7.80 0.04 15.92
CA GLU A 345 -9.15 -0.16 15.41
C GLU A 345 -9.14 -1.42 14.52
N PHE A 346 -10.17 -2.24 14.65
CA PHE A 346 -10.39 -3.38 13.77
C PHE A 346 -11.87 -3.50 13.41
N TRP A 347 -12.12 -4.13 12.28
CA TRP A 347 -13.46 -4.33 11.75
C TRP A 347 -13.82 -5.81 11.90
N ASP A 348 -14.94 -6.09 12.55
CA ASP A 348 -15.59 -7.39 12.36
C ASP A 348 -16.45 -7.27 11.10
N ASN A 349 -16.36 -8.24 10.19
CA ASN A 349 -17.23 -8.34 9.01
C ASN A 349 -18.69 -8.67 9.37
N ASP A 350 -19.12 -8.39 10.60
CA ASP A 350 -20.48 -8.63 11.06
C ASP A 350 -21.38 -7.52 10.54
N GLU A 351 -22.32 -7.89 9.68
CA GLU A 351 -23.25 -6.97 9.00
C GLU A 351 -24.19 -6.25 9.98
N ASP A 352 -24.18 -6.64 11.25
CA ASP A 352 -24.96 -6.06 12.35
C ASP A 352 -24.19 -4.98 13.16
N SER A 353 -22.97 -4.59 12.75
CA SER A 353 -22.12 -3.65 13.51
C SER A 353 -22.71 -2.24 13.73
N LYS A 354 -23.83 -1.87 13.07
CA LYS A 354 -24.55 -0.58 13.25
C LYS A 354 -23.63 0.64 13.27
N GLY A 355 -22.54 0.63 12.48
CA GLY A 355 -21.59 1.76 12.41
C GLY A 355 -20.70 1.94 13.66
N VAL A 356 -20.58 0.92 14.51
CA VAL A 356 -19.70 0.92 15.68
C VAL A 356 -18.39 0.20 15.32
N SER A 357 -17.27 0.90 15.47
CA SER A 357 -15.94 0.31 15.28
C SER A 357 -15.53 -0.50 16.51
N ASN A 358 -14.77 -1.58 16.30
CA ASN A 358 -14.14 -2.32 17.40
C ASN A 358 -12.74 -1.79 17.67
N TYR A 359 -12.34 -1.82 18.93
CA TYR A 359 -11.03 -1.34 19.36
C TYR A 359 -10.37 -2.33 20.31
N SER A 360 -9.05 -2.34 20.35
CA SER A 360 -8.33 -3.08 21.38
C SER A 360 -7.02 -2.40 21.77
N ILE A 361 -6.59 -2.72 22.99
CA ILE A 361 -5.26 -2.40 23.50
C ILE A 361 -4.39 -3.64 23.30
N VAL A 362 -3.28 -3.48 22.60
CA VAL A 362 -2.28 -4.53 22.42
C VAL A 362 -1.04 -4.16 23.21
N GLN A 363 -0.61 -5.05 24.10
CA GLN A 363 0.63 -4.95 24.85
C GLN A 363 1.65 -5.93 24.27
N LEU A 364 2.82 -5.40 23.90
CA LEU A 364 3.98 -6.15 23.47
C LEU A 364 5.04 -6.08 24.57
N THR A 365 5.41 -7.23 25.12
CA THR A 365 6.38 -7.32 26.23
C THR A 365 7.56 -8.21 25.86
N ARG A 366 8.78 -7.68 25.93
CA ARG A 366 10.00 -8.46 25.67
C ARG A 366 10.12 -9.59 26.68
N GLN A 367 10.35 -10.80 26.17
CA GLN A 367 10.53 -12.01 26.97
C GLN A 367 12.01 -12.28 27.24
N GLU A 368 12.32 -12.83 28.41
CA GLU A 368 13.68 -13.30 28.72
C GLU A 368 14.12 -14.46 27.82
N LYS A 369 13.15 -15.23 27.29
CA LYS A 369 13.38 -16.41 26.47
C LYS A 369 12.45 -16.41 25.26
N ASN A 370 12.99 -16.74 24.10
CA ASN A 370 12.20 -16.94 22.90
C ASN A 370 11.39 -18.26 23.00
N PRO A 371 10.05 -18.23 22.95
CA PRO A 371 9.24 -19.46 23.03
C PRO A 371 9.39 -20.38 21.81
N HIS A 372 9.93 -19.85 20.70
CA HIS A 372 10.19 -20.61 19.48
C HIS A 372 11.60 -21.21 19.42
N ALA A 373 12.37 -21.13 20.51
CA ALA A 373 13.73 -21.67 20.58
C ALA A 373 13.79 -23.14 20.13
N GLY A 374 14.73 -23.43 19.23
CA GLY A 374 14.90 -24.75 18.62
C GLY A 374 14.18 -24.95 17.28
N LYS A 375 13.26 -24.06 16.88
CA LYS A 375 12.65 -24.10 15.54
C LYS A 375 13.65 -23.65 14.46
N SER A 376 13.63 -24.29 13.29
CA SER A 376 14.40 -23.83 12.11
C SER A 376 13.84 -22.49 11.62
N ILE A 377 14.70 -21.54 11.22
CA ILE A 377 14.24 -20.28 10.65
C ILE A 377 14.11 -20.47 9.13
N ILE A 378 12.93 -20.17 8.58
CA ILE A 378 12.68 -20.16 7.13
C ILE A 378 12.43 -18.72 6.73
N GLN A 379 13.31 -18.17 5.91
CA GLN A 379 13.22 -16.78 5.48
C GLN A 379 12.46 -16.67 4.14
N ILE A 380 11.37 -15.90 4.14
CA ILE A 380 10.68 -15.45 2.93
C ILE A 380 11.29 -14.10 2.52
N GLY A 381 11.91 -14.05 1.35
CA GLY A 381 12.39 -12.81 0.75
C GLY A 381 11.37 -12.23 -0.22
N THR A 382 11.09 -10.95 -0.08
CA THR A 382 10.16 -10.18 -0.92
C THR A 382 10.77 -8.81 -1.24
N MET A 383 10.32 -8.17 -2.34
CA MET A 383 10.71 -6.79 -2.64
C MET A 383 10.16 -5.81 -1.61
N TYR A 384 8.91 -5.99 -1.17
CA TYR A 384 8.21 -5.12 -0.24
C TYR A 384 7.71 -5.96 0.94
N ASN A 385 7.65 -5.36 2.14
CA ASN A 385 6.89 -6.00 3.21
C ASN A 385 5.42 -5.98 2.81
N ASP A 386 4.87 -7.15 2.50
CA ASP A 386 3.45 -7.29 2.21
C ASP A 386 2.69 -7.23 3.55
N SER A 387 2.24 -6.02 3.90
CA SER A 387 1.52 -5.73 5.14
C SER A 387 0.04 -6.09 5.05
N ARG A 388 -0.38 -6.92 4.09
CA ARG A 388 -1.75 -7.41 4.01
C ARG A 388 -2.05 -8.39 5.14
N SER A 389 -3.18 -8.15 5.80
CA SER A 389 -3.51 -8.72 7.10
C SER A 389 -3.63 -10.24 7.06
N ASN A 390 -4.35 -10.80 6.09
CA ASN A 390 -4.68 -12.22 6.12
C ASN A 390 -3.46 -13.10 5.82
N PHE A 391 -2.53 -12.63 4.97
CA PHE A 391 -1.27 -13.35 4.74
C PHE A 391 -0.44 -13.47 6.02
N ARG A 392 -0.36 -12.38 6.80
CA ARG A 392 0.35 -12.35 8.09
C ARG A 392 -0.31 -13.23 9.14
N ASP A 393 -1.63 -13.27 9.20
CA ASP A 393 -2.36 -14.18 10.10
C ASP A 393 -2.01 -15.64 9.86
N TYR A 394 -1.86 -16.05 8.59
CA TYR A 394 -1.48 -17.43 8.27
C TYR A 394 -0.03 -17.75 8.63
N ILE A 395 0.89 -16.78 8.52
CA ILE A 395 2.26 -16.93 9.04
C ILE A 395 2.23 -17.12 10.56
N ILE A 396 1.48 -16.29 11.28
CA ILE A 396 1.35 -16.36 12.75
C ILE A 396 0.72 -17.70 13.15
N LYS A 397 -0.35 -18.12 12.48
CA LYS A 397 -1.01 -19.41 12.71
C LYS A 397 -0.06 -20.59 12.52
N TYR A 398 0.76 -20.57 11.46
CA TYR A 398 1.80 -21.59 11.23
C TYR A 398 2.86 -21.57 12.34
N ASN A 399 3.35 -20.38 12.69
CA ASN A 399 4.41 -20.20 13.71
C ASN A 399 3.97 -20.63 15.11
N LEU A 400 2.70 -20.39 15.47
CA LEU A 400 2.13 -20.76 16.76
C LEU A 400 1.78 -22.25 16.87
N ASP A 401 1.64 -22.98 15.76
CA ASP A 401 1.39 -24.42 15.81
C ASP A 401 2.64 -25.15 16.34
N PRO A 402 2.52 -25.91 17.45
CA PRO A 402 3.63 -26.69 17.99
C PRO A 402 4.04 -27.88 17.10
N ASN A 403 3.23 -28.27 16.11
CA ASN A 403 3.54 -29.35 15.17
C ASN A 403 4.48 -28.91 14.05
N HIS A 404 4.58 -27.61 13.77
CA HIS A 404 5.54 -27.09 12.79
C HIS A 404 6.90 -26.84 13.45
N LEU A 405 7.94 -27.42 12.86
CA LEU A 405 9.32 -27.36 13.36
C LEU A 405 10.07 -26.10 12.91
N SER A 406 9.43 -25.26 12.12
CA SER A 406 9.98 -24.04 11.55
C SER A 406 9.27 -22.80 12.08
N ARG A 407 10.00 -21.69 12.11
CA ARG A 407 9.49 -20.33 12.26
C ARG A 407 9.70 -19.61 10.94
N ILE A 408 8.61 -19.11 10.36
CA ILE A 408 8.60 -18.32 9.15
C ILE A 408 8.87 -16.87 9.51
N CYS A 409 9.84 -16.26 8.82
CA CYS A 409 10.20 -14.86 8.97
C CYS A 409 10.25 -14.18 7.60
N ILE A 410 9.83 -12.92 7.52
CA ILE A 410 9.86 -12.13 6.29
C ILE A 410 11.07 -11.19 6.29
N LYS A 411 11.70 -11.07 5.13
CA LYS A 411 12.72 -10.06 4.82
C LYS A 411 12.29 -9.26 3.60
N SER A 412 12.00 -7.97 3.83
CA SER A 412 11.78 -6.99 2.78
C SER A 412 13.12 -6.45 2.29
N TYR A 413 13.42 -6.58 1.00
CA TYR A 413 14.63 -5.99 0.42
C TYR A 413 14.49 -4.49 0.13
N GLY A 414 13.27 -3.98 0.00
CA GLY A 414 12.98 -2.55 -0.16
C GLY A 414 13.22 -1.74 1.11
N ALA A 415 13.21 -2.38 2.29
CA ALA A 415 13.51 -1.71 3.55
C ALA A 415 14.97 -1.26 3.68
N ASP A 416 15.88 -1.79 2.85
CA ASP A 416 17.30 -1.41 2.79
C ASP A 416 17.55 -0.13 1.96
N ILE A 417 16.54 0.43 1.29
CA ILE A 417 16.70 1.64 0.46
C ILE A 417 16.98 2.84 1.36
N THR A 418 18.08 3.55 1.08
CA THR A 418 18.50 4.71 1.87
C THR A 418 18.62 6.00 1.05
N ALA A 419 18.28 5.92 -0.25
CA ALA A 419 18.35 7.03 -1.18
C ALA A 419 17.47 8.22 -0.76
N GLU A 420 18.00 9.44 -0.92
CA GLU A 420 17.32 10.69 -0.55
C GLU A 420 16.64 11.38 -1.75
N THR A 421 16.98 10.99 -2.98
CA THR A 421 16.42 11.57 -4.21
C THR A 421 15.63 10.55 -5.02
N GLU A 422 14.60 10.99 -5.74
CA GLU A 422 13.74 10.13 -6.55
C GLU A 422 14.53 9.29 -7.58
N ASP A 423 15.49 9.92 -8.28
CA ASP A 423 16.37 9.23 -9.24
C ASP A 423 17.29 8.17 -8.59
N GLU A 424 17.69 8.38 -7.34
CA GLU A 424 18.48 7.39 -6.59
C GLU A 424 17.61 6.26 -6.06
N VAL A 425 16.41 6.58 -5.56
CA VAL A 425 15.42 5.58 -5.14
C VAL A 425 15.10 4.66 -6.30
N ILE A 426 14.76 5.20 -7.49
CA ILE A 426 14.47 4.40 -8.69
C ILE A 426 15.65 3.48 -9.04
N ARG A 427 16.89 3.99 -8.99
CA ARG A 427 18.08 3.19 -9.31
C ARG A 427 18.36 2.09 -8.29
N GLU A 428 18.25 2.37 -7.00
CA GLU A 428 18.38 1.35 -5.95
C GLU A 428 17.26 0.31 -6.10
N TYR A 429 16.03 0.75 -6.36
CA TYR A 429 14.88 -0.12 -6.60
C TYR A 429 15.12 -1.12 -7.73
N GLN A 430 15.60 -0.61 -8.86
CA GLN A 430 15.90 -1.40 -10.06
C GLN A 430 17.06 -2.38 -9.85
N ALA A 431 17.94 -2.13 -8.88
CA ALA A 431 19.08 -2.99 -8.57
C ALA A 431 18.74 -4.12 -7.55
N ILE A 432 17.60 -4.05 -6.85
CA ILE A 432 17.20 -5.05 -5.85
C ILE A 432 17.12 -6.48 -6.43
N PRO A 433 16.46 -6.73 -7.58
CA PRO A 433 16.38 -8.09 -8.11
C PRO A 433 17.76 -8.69 -8.42
N ASP A 434 18.71 -7.90 -8.92
CA ASP A 434 20.08 -8.37 -9.19
C ASP A 434 20.84 -8.69 -7.89
N LYS A 435 20.68 -7.87 -6.84
CA LYS A 435 21.25 -8.16 -5.51
C LYS A 435 20.71 -9.48 -4.94
N ILE A 436 19.40 -9.68 -4.97
CA ILE A 436 18.76 -10.91 -4.48
C ILE A 436 19.24 -12.12 -5.29
N TYR A 437 19.32 -11.99 -6.61
CA TYR A 437 19.82 -13.06 -7.48
C TYR A 437 21.24 -13.49 -7.10
N LEU A 438 22.15 -12.52 -6.87
CA LEU A 438 23.53 -12.80 -6.44
C LEU A 438 23.57 -13.50 -5.07
N ASP A 439 22.77 -13.03 -4.11
CA ASP A 439 22.67 -13.64 -2.78
C ASP A 439 22.16 -15.10 -2.89
N MET A 440 21.13 -15.35 -3.71
CA MET A 440 20.57 -16.68 -3.96
C MET A 440 21.61 -17.64 -4.57
N VAL A 441 22.34 -17.20 -5.59
CA VAL A 441 23.40 -18.00 -6.25
C VAL A 441 24.56 -18.28 -5.29
N ALA A 442 24.91 -17.33 -4.43
CA ALA A 442 25.93 -17.48 -3.39
C ALA A 442 25.49 -18.40 -2.23
N GLY A 443 24.20 -18.74 -2.13
CA GLY A 443 23.62 -19.49 -1.01
C GLY A 443 23.44 -18.63 0.26
N GLU A 444 23.43 -17.31 0.11
CA GLU A 444 23.16 -16.32 1.17
C GLU A 444 21.75 -15.71 1.05
N GLY A 445 20.99 -16.09 0.02
CA GLY A 445 19.62 -15.68 -0.21
C GLY A 445 18.59 -16.36 0.72
N PRO A 446 17.33 -15.92 0.66
CA PRO A 446 16.23 -16.47 1.44
C PRO A 446 15.92 -17.94 1.05
N ASP A 447 15.20 -18.65 1.92
CA ASP A 447 14.73 -20.01 1.64
C ASP A 447 13.56 -20.02 0.65
N ILE A 448 12.66 -19.03 0.77
CA ILE A 448 11.51 -18.83 -0.10
C ILE A 448 11.62 -17.45 -0.75
N LEU A 449 11.44 -17.36 -2.07
CA LEU A 449 11.21 -16.10 -2.78
C LEU A 449 9.71 -15.90 -3.00
N MET A 450 9.23 -14.69 -2.71
CA MET A 450 7.84 -14.28 -2.91
C MET A 450 7.72 -13.24 -4.01
N ASN A 451 6.82 -13.48 -4.97
CA ASN A 451 6.46 -12.54 -6.04
C ASN A 451 7.61 -12.18 -6.99
N PHE A 452 8.48 -13.14 -7.29
CA PHE A 452 9.57 -12.97 -8.26
C PHE A 452 9.31 -13.64 -9.61
N SER A 453 8.11 -14.17 -9.86
CA SER A 453 7.79 -14.97 -11.07
C SER A 453 7.94 -14.17 -12.36
N ILE A 454 7.69 -12.86 -12.30
CA ILE A 454 7.88 -11.94 -13.43
C ILE A 454 9.36 -11.76 -13.80
N TYR A 455 10.28 -11.93 -12.85
CA TYR A 455 11.72 -11.76 -13.06
C TYR A 455 12.32 -13.08 -13.54
N ASN A 456 12.32 -13.27 -14.86
CA ASN A 456 12.73 -14.53 -15.48
C ASN A 456 14.11 -15.07 -15.08
N GLN A 457 15.05 -14.21 -14.66
CA GLN A 457 16.35 -14.64 -14.16
C GLN A 457 16.27 -15.61 -12.96
N PHE A 458 15.21 -15.53 -12.14
CA PHE A 458 15.02 -16.46 -11.02
C PHE A 458 14.45 -17.81 -11.44
N ASN A 459 13.80 -17.92 -12.61
CA ASN A 459 13.14 -19.13 -13.09
C ASN A 459 14.16 -20.11 -13.70
N SER A 460 15.10 -20.59 -12.89
CA SER A 460 16.21 -21.46 -13.30
C SER A 460 16.56 -22.47 -12.20
N GLU A 461 16.93 -23.69 -12.59
CA GLU A 461 17.38 -24.76 -11.69
C GLU A 461 18.65 -24.43 -10.90
N ASN A 462 19.41 -23.42 -11.33
CA ASN A 462 20.57 -22.94 -10.58
C ASN A 462 20.18 -22.13 -9.33
N VAL A 463 18.96 -21.59 -9.32
CA VAL A 463 18.47 -20.63 -8.32
C VAL A 463 17.32 -21.21 -7.52
N LEU A 464 16.35 -21.84 -8.19
CA LEU A 464 15.10 -22.33 -7.61
C LEU A 464 14.88 -23.82 -7.87
N VAL A 465 14.18 -24.46 -6.94
CA VAL A 465 13.73 -25.86 -7.05
C VAL A 465 12.62 -25.97 -8.09
N ASP A 466 12.61 -27.05 -8.87
CA ASP A 466 11.44 -27.42 -9.67
C ASP A 466 10.32 -27.95 -8.76
N LEU A 467 9.32 -27.11 -8.52
CA LEU A 467 8.24 -27.35 -7.56
C LEU A 467 7.28 -28.45 -8.02
N ASN A 468 7.27 -28.82 -9.31
CA ASN A 468 6.53 -30.00 -9.78
C ASN A 468 6.96 -31.25 -9.01
N THR A 469 8.25 -31.36 -8.66
CA THR A 469 8.78 -32.50 -7.89
C THR A 469 8.21 -32.60 -6.47
N LEU A 470 7.82 -31.48 -5.87
CA LEU A 470 7.26 -31.41 -4.52
C LEU A 470 5.73 -31.56 -4.55
N ILE A 471 5.07 -30.93 -5.52
CA ILE A 471 3.63 -31.05 -5.77
C ILE A 471 3.24 -32.50 -6.02
N ASP A 472 4.01 -33.22 -6.84
CA ASP A 472 3.77 -34.62 -7.19
C ASP A 472 4.45 -35.61 -6.21
N GLY A 473 5.09 -35.08 -5.16
CA GLY A 473 5.83 -35.84 -4.17
C GLY A 473 4.94 -36.53 -3.12
N GLN A 474 5.58 -37.28 -2.21
CA GLN A 474 4.87 -38.03 -1.16
C GLN A 474 4.03 -37.13 -0.24
N ASN A 475 4.54 -35.93 0.05
CA ASN A 475 3.85 -34.88 0.83
C ASN A 475 3.34 -33.77 -0.10
N GLY A 476 2.90 -34.15 -1.30
CA GLY A 476 2.40 -33.24 -2.31
C GLY A 476 0.97 -32.75 -2.08
N ILE A 477 0.46 -32.01 -3.06
CA ILE A 477 -0.94 -31.57 -3.12
C ILE A 477 -1.65 -32.29 -4.27
N LYS A 478 -2.97 -32.42 -4.22
CA LYS A 478 -3.75 -33.05 -5.30
C LYS A 478 -4.06 -32.04 -6.38
N ARG A 479 -3.38 -32.11 -7.53
CA ARG A 479 -3.56 -31.15 -8.64
C ARG A 479 -5.02 -30.95 -9.05
N GLU A 480 -5.86 -31.99 -8.97
CA GLU A 480 -7.29 -31.91 -9.30
C GLU A 480 -8.13 -30.99 -8.40
N GLU A 481 -7.63 -30.64 -7.20
CA GLU A 481 -8.26 -29.67 -6.30
C GLU A 481 -7.99 -28.22 -6.74
N TYR A 482 -7.08 -28.02 -7.71
CA TYR A 482 -6.61 -26.72 -8.17
C TYR A 482 -6.82 -26.53 -9.68
N PHE A 483 -6.66 -25.29 -10.14
CA PHE A 483 -6.56 -24.97 -11.56
C PHE A 483 -5.16 -25.37 -12.09
N ASP A 484 -4.97 -26.67 -12.37
CA ASP A 484 -3.68 -27.20 -12.88
C ASP A 484 -3.23 -26.54 -14.20
N ASN A 485 -4.16 -26.01 -15.00
CA ASN A 485 -3.82 -25.22 -16.18
C ASN A 485 -3.06 -23.93 -15.83
N ILE A 486 -3.33 -23.34 -14.66
CA ILE A 486 -2.61 -22.18 -14.14
C ILE A 486 -1.22 -22.58 -13.67
N PHE A 487 -1.04 -23.74 -13.02
CA PHE A 487 0.31 -24.25 -12.72
C PHE A 487 1.13 -24.45 -14.00
N ARG A 488 0.52 -25.07 -15.03
CA ARG A 488 1.17 -25.27 -16.33
C ARG A 488 1.49 -23.95 -17.05
N ALA A 489 0.67 -22.92 -16.88
CA ALA A 489 0.95 -21.61 -17.45
C ALA A 489 2.25 -20.98 -16.89
N PHE A 490 2.66 -21.36 -15.67
CA PHE A 490 3.90 -20.92 -15.02
C PHE A 490 5.09 -21.87 -15.30
N GLU A 491 4.90 -22.93 -16.08
CA GLU A 491 5.98 -23.83 -16.45
C GLU A 491 6.80 -23.27 -17.61
N SER A 492 8.13 -23.35 -17.49
CA SER A 492 9.04 -23.20 -18.61
C SER A 492 9.66 -24.55 -18.93
N LYS A 493 9.40 -25.07 -20.14
CA LYS A 493 9.89 -26.39 -20.61
C LYS A 493 9.55 -27.55 -19.65
N GLY A 494 8.38 -27.49 -19.00
CA GLY A 494 7.87 -28.52 -18.09
C GLY A 494 8.38 -28.44 -16.65
N LYS A 495 9.13 -27.39 -16.30
CA LYS A 495 9.58 -27.12 -14.92
C LYS A 495 8.89 -25.87 -14.39
N MET A 496 8.48 -25.90 -13.12
CA MET A 496 7.85 -24.76 -12.45
C MET A 496 8.71 -24.30 -11.27
N TYR A 497 9.34 -23.14 -11.39
CA TYR A 497 10.26 -22.62 -10.37
C TYR A 497 9.57 -21.76 -9.31
N GLN A 498 8.40 -21.21 -9.64
CA GLN A 498 7.58 -20.41 -8.73
C GLN A 498 6.12 -20.82 -8.92
N VAL A 499 5.47 -21.26 -7.84
CA VAL A 499 4.08 -21.72 -7.87
C VAL A 499 3.14 -20.55 -7.54
N PRO A 500 2.07 -20.32 -8.32
CA PRO A 500 1.06 -19.33 -7.99
C PRO A 500 0.13 -19.82 -6.87
N LEU A 501 -0.19 -18.92 -5.94
CA LEU A 501 -1.22 -19.10 -4.90
C LEU A 501 -2.47 -18.27 -5.19
N CYS A 502 -2.27 -17.05 -5.71
CA CYS A 502 -3.31 -16.17 -6.24
C CYS A 502 -2.87 -15.57 -7.57
N PHE A 503 -3.84 -15.34 -8.44
CA PHE A 503 -3.65 -14.77 -9.77
C PHE A 503 -4.90 -14.01 -10.19
N ASP A 504 -4.74 -13.09 -11.14
CA ASP A 504 -5.86 -12.51 -11.88
C ASP A 504 -5.77 -12.94 -13.34
N VAL A 505 -6.76 -12.60 -14.16
CA VAL A 505 -6.74 -12.91 -15.59
C VAL A 505 -6.77 -11.62 -16.39
N SER A 506 -5.76 -11.40 -17.24
CA SER A 506 -5.60 -10.17 -18.04
C SER A 506 -5.71 -10.42 -19.55
N GLY A 507 -6.32 -9.48 -20.26
CA GLY A 507 -6.46 -9.51 -21.71
C GLY A 507 -7.33 -8.37 -22.20
N TYR A 508 -8.08 -8.62 -23.28
CA TYR A 508 -9.06 -7.69 -23.83
C TYR A 508 -10.48 -8.25 -23.73
N VAL A 509 -11.46 -7.36 -23.69
CA VAL A 509 -12.85 -7.67 -24.02
C VAL A 509 -13.23 -7.00 -25.35
N SER A 510 -14.08 -7.67 -26.13
CA SER A 510 -14.66 -7.17 -27.38
C SER A 510 -16.10 -7.67 -27.55
N SER A 511 -16.81 -7.17 -28.55
CA SER A 511 -18.08 -7.74 -29.00
C SER A 511 -17.88 -8.90 -29.99
N SER A 512 -18.65 -9.98 -29.83
CA SER A 512 -18.70 -11.09 -30.79
C SER A 512 -19.16 -10.66 -32.19
N ASP A 513 -19.84 -9.51 -32.32
CA ASP A 513 -20.18 -8.93 -33.61
C ASP A 513 -18.95 -8.41 -34.38
N ILE A 514 -17.83 -8.14 -33.69
CA ILE A 514 -16.59 -7.62 -34.27
C ILE A 514 -15.57 -8.75 -34.46
N VAL A 515 -15.33 -9.52 -33.40
CA VAL A 515 -14.25 -10.52 -33.37
C VAL A 515 -14.74 -11.95 -33.60
N GLY A 516 -16.05 -12.20 -33.59
CA GLY A 516 -16.60 -13.55 -33.54
C GLY A 516 -16.30 -14.26 -32.21
N ASN A 517 -16.59 -15.55 -32.12
CA ASN A 517 -16.29 -16.35 -30.93
C ASN A 517 -14.87 -16.91 -31.04
N ARG A 518 -13.91 -16.29 -30.36
CA ARG A 518 -12.53 -16.75 -30.23
C ARG A 518 -11.99 -16.39 -28.84
N SER A 519 -10.98 -17.11 -28.37
CA SER A 519 -10.30 -16.81 -27.11
C SER A 519 -8.96 -16.08 -27.32
N GLY A 520 -8.32 -16.25 -28.47
CA GLY A 520 -7.02 -15.64 -28.78
C GLY A 520 -6.80 -15.51 -30.28
N TRP A 521 -5.68 -14.91 -30.66
CA TRP A 521 -5.32 -14.60 -32.04
C TRP A 521 -3.85 -14.27 -32.23
N THR A 522 -3.33 -14.70 -33.37
CA THR A 522 -2.00 -14.31 -33.86
C THR A 522 -1.97 -12.85 -34.31
N TYR A 523 -0.76 -12.28 -34.49
CA TYR A 523 -0.59 -10.95 -35.07
C TYR A 523 -1.27 -10.82 -36.45
N GLU A 524 -1.16 -11.85 -37.29
CA GLU A 524 -1.82 -11.91 -38.60
C GLU A 524 -3.35 -11.91 -38.48
N GLU A 525 -3.91 -12.74 -37.59
CA GLU A 525 -5.36 -12.81 -37.36
C GLU A 525 -5.91 -11.50 -36.79
N PHE A 526 -5.19 -10.88 -35.86
CA PHE A 526 -5.50 -9.55 -35.34
C PHE A 526 -5.54 -8.53 -36.47
N GLU A 527 -4.48 -8.43 -37.28
CA GLU A 527 -4.41 -7.51 -38.42
C GLU A 527 -5.54 -7.73 -39.45
N ASN A 528 -5.89 -8.99 -39.72
CA ASN A 528 -6.96 -9.34 -40.64
C ASN A 528 -8.34 -8.90 -40.12
N VAL A 529 -8.60 -9.04 -38.82
CA VAL A 529 -9.83 -8.54 -38.21
C VAL A 529 -9.87 -7.02 -38.30
N ILE A 530 -8.81 -6.33 -37.85
CA ILE A 530 -8.81 -4.87 -37.79
C ILE A 530 -8.93 -4.23 -39.18
N LYS A 531 -8.26 -4.77 -40.21
CA LYS A 531 -8.36 -4.28 -41.60
C LYS A 531 -9.77 -4.37 -42.19
N SER A 532 -10.63 -5.22 -41.63
CA SER A 532 -12.00 -5.40 -42.10
C SER A 532 -12.99 -4.38 -41.50
N LEU A 533 -12.54 -3.59 -40.52
CA LEU A 533 -13.39 -2.67 -39.76
C LEU A 533 -13.52 -1.29 -40.45
N PRO A 534 -14.62 -0.55 -40.18
CA PRO A 534 -14.80 0.81 -40.66
C PRO A 534 -13.66 1.75 -40.22
N GLU A 535 -13.30 2.74 -41.07
CA GLU A 535 -12.20 3.68 -40.82
C GLU A 535 -12.35 4.52 -39.54
N ASN A 536 -13.57 4.70 -39.03
CA ASN A 536 -13.86 5.46 -37.81
C ASN A 536 -13.81 4.61 -36.51
N THR A 537 -13.35 3.37 -36.58
CA THR A 537 -13.26 2.47 -35.42
C THR A 537 -11.89 2.63 -34.74
N SER A 538 -11.88 2.89 -33.44
CA SER A 538 -10.64 2.91 -32.65
C SER A 538 -10.32 1.49 -32.20
N VAL A 539 -9.10 1.01 -32.46
CA VAL A 539 -8.70 -0.34 -32.06
C VAL A 539 -8.49 -0.42 -30.55
N PHE A 540 -7.72 0.53 -30.03
CA PHE A 540 -7.42 0.73 -28.61
C PHE A 540 -7.98 2.08 -28.14
N GLU A 541 -7.96 2.29 -26.83
CA GLU A 541 -8.39 3.52 -26.18
C GLU A 541 -7.53 4.74 -26.60
N ASP A 542 -8.06 5.94 -26.37
CA ASP A 542 -7.30 7.18 -26.59
C ASP A 542 -6.16 7.32 -25.58
N GLY A 543 -5.04 7.91 -25.99
CA GLY A 543 -3.88 8.14 -25.12
C GLY A 543 -2.91 6.95 -25.01
N VAL A 544 -3.23 5.79 -25.61
CA VAL A 544 -2.34 4.62 -25.59
C VAL A 544 -1.16 4.82 -26.54
N SER A 545 0.06 4.88 -25.97
CA SER A 545 1.30 5.06 -26.71
C SER A 545 1.82 3.77 -27.38
N SER A 546 2.67 3.92 -28.40
CA SER A 546 3.33 2.77 -29.04
C SER A 546 4.22 1.97 -28.07
N THR A 547 4.78 2.62 -27.05
CA THR A 547 5.58 1.92 -26.03
C THR A 547 4.69 1.09 -25.11
N GLN A 548 3.53 1.60 -24.68
CA GLN A 548 2.59 0.84 -23.85
C GLN A 548 2.07 -0.41 -24.58
N LEU A 549 1.68 -0.29 -25.85
CA LEU A 549 1.24 -1.45 -26.64
C LEU A 549 2.36 -2.49 -26.81
N LEU A 550 3.60 -2.03 -27.01
CA LEU A 550 4.75 -2.91 -27.12
C LEU A 550 5.02 -3.66 -25.82
N ASP A 551 4.96 -2.96 -24.67
CA ASP A 551 5.15 -3.56 -23.35
C ASP A 551 4.11 -4.65 -23.08
N GLU A 552 2.83 -4.34 -23.34
CA GLU A 552 1.71 -5.25 -23.13
C GLU A 552 1.86 -6.52 -23.98
N MET A 553 2.09 -6.37 -25.29
CA MET A 553 2.23 -7.52 -26.20
C MET A 553 3.49 -8.35 -25.94
N LEU A 554 4.60 -7.73 -25.50
CA LEU A 554 5.80 -8.47 -25.08
C LEU A 554 5.57 -9.26 -23.80
N SER A 555 4.73 -8.77 -22.89
CA SER A 555 4.50 -9.42 -21.59
C SER A 555 3.91 -10.83 -21.71
N VAL A 556 3.18 -11.12 -22.80
CA VAL A 556 2.61 -12.45 -23.09
C VAL A 556 3.39 -13.23 -24.16
N ALA A 557 4.40 -12.60 -24.77
CA ALA A 557 5.19 -13.18 -25.87
C ALA A 557 6.67 -13.40 -25.52
N SER A 558 7.10 -13.11 -24.29
CA SER A 558 8.49 -13.18 -23.84
C SER A 558 9.18 -14.51 -24.23
N ASP A 559 8.51 -15.65 -24.00
CA ASP A 559 9.04 -16.99 -24.30
C ASP A 559 9.24 -17.25 -25.80
N SER A 560 8.60 -16.46 -26.68
CA SER A 560 8.84 -16.53 -28.13
C SER A 560 10.14 -15.83 -28.54
N PHE A 561 10.65 -14.90 -27.73
CA PHE A 561 11.81 -14.07 -28.06
C PHE A 561 13.03 -14.37 -27.21
N ILE A 562 12.88 -15.02 -26.06
CA ILE A 562 13.96 -15.26 -25.11
C ILE A 562 14.00 -16.73 -24.68
N ASP A 563 15.12 -17.40 -24.91
CA ASP A 563 15.42 -18.73 -24.37
C ASP A 563 16.56 -18.61 -23.35
N TYR A 564 16.17 -18.49 -22.08
CA TYR A 564 17.11 -18.35 -20.96
C TYR A 564 17.99 -19.59 -20.74
N GLU A 565 17.49 -20.79 -21.04
CA GLU A 565 18.25 -22.03 -20.82
C GLU A 565 19.44 -22.12 -21.78
N ASN A 566 19.22 -21.74 -23.04
CA ASN A 566 20.28 -21.73 -24.05
C ASN A 566 21.04 -20.40 -24.13
N GLY A 567 20.61 -19.39 -23.36
CA GLY A 567 21.20 -18.06 -23.36
C GLY A 567 21.01 -17.32 -24.70
N THR A 568 19.92 -17.59 -25.42
CA THR A 568 19.68 -17.04 -26.76
C THR A 568 18.46 -16.11 -26.81
N VAL A 569 18.52 -15.08 -27.66
CA VAL A 569 17.38 -14.19 -27.96
C VAL A 569 17.11 -14.15 -29.45
N SER A 570 15.87 -13.79 -29.82
CA SER A 570 15.35 -13.84 -31.20
C SER A 570 14.61 -12.56 -31.59
N PHE A 571 15.22 -11.39 -31.38
CA PHE A 571 14.66 -10.08 -31.73
C PHE A 571 14.91 -9.67 -33.20
N ASP A 572 15.88 -10.27 -33.89
CA ASP A 572 16.13 -10.00 -35.33
C ASP A 572 15.25 -10.86 -36.27
N THR A 573 13.96 -10.98 -35.92
CA THR A 573 12.99 -11.87 -36.57
C THR A 573 11.89 -11.08 -37.30
N ALA A 574 11.12 -11.74 -38.16
CA ALA A 574 9.99 -11.09 -38.84
C ALA A 574 8.87 -10.78 -37.83
N GLU A 575 8.67 -11.70 -36.89
CA GLU A 575 7.68 -11.68 -35.83
C GLU A 575 7.89 -10.48 -34.89
N PHE A 576 9.13 -10.19 -34.48
CA PHE A 576 9.40 -9.00 -33.65
C PHE A 576 9.19 -7.69 -34.44
N ARG A 577 9.52 -7.67 -35.74
CA ARG A 577 9.29 -6.49 -36.58
C ARG A 577 7.80 -6.23 -36.81
N GLU A 578 7.00 -7.28 -36.96
CA GLU A 578 5.53 -7.19 -37.04
C GLU A 578 4.94 -6.60 -35.76
N LEU A 579 5.45 -7.00 -34.59
CA LEU A 579 5.07 -6.41 -33.31
C LEU A 579 5.40 -4.89 -33.23
N LEU A 580 6.58 -4.48 -33.70
CA LEU A 580 6.94 -3.05 -33.79
C LEU A 580 6.01 -2.30 -34.76
N GLU A 581 5.63 -2.91 -35.88
CA GLU A 581 4.70 -2.33 -36.84
C GLU A 581 3.30 -2.15 -36.25
N ILE A 582 2.77 -3.16 -35.57
CA ILE A 582 1.46 -3.13 -34.89
C ILE A 582 1.43 -2.00 -33.83
N SER A 583 2.40 -1.99 -32.93
CA SER A 583 2.49 -0.99 -31.85
C SER A 583 2.67 0.44 -32.37
N LYS A 584 3.39 0.63 -33.48
CA LYS A 584 3.49 1.93 -34.15
C LYS A 584 2.17 2.34 -34.81
N LYS A 585 1.53 1.42 -35.53
CA LYS A 585 0.37 1.68 -36.38
C LYS A 585 -0.91 1.96 -35.59
N TYR A 586 -1.09 1.26 -34.47
CA TYR A 586 -2.32 1.32 -33.69
C TYR A 586 -2.21 2.14 -32.40
N ALA A 587 -1.04 2.75 -32.14
CA ALA A 587 -0.94 3.74 -31.09
C ALA A 587 -1.87 4.92 -31.36
N ASN A 588 -2.49 5.40 -30.30
CA ASN A 588 -3.44 6.50 -30.33
C ASN A 588 -2.91 7.65 -29.48
N THR A 589 -2.00 8.44 -30.06
CA THR A 589 -1.31 9.55 -29.38
C THR A 589 -2.14 10.84 -29.33
N ASN A 590 -3.47 10.76 -29.40
CA ASN A 590 -4.32 11.92 -29.15
C ASN A 590 -3.91 12.51 -27.78
N PRO A 591 -3.50 13.79 -27.71
CA PRO A 591 -2.92 14.35 -26.50
C PRO A 591 -3.99 14.47 -25.41
N VAL A 592 -3.85 13.64 -24.38
CA VAL A 592 -4.52 13.85 -23.10
C VAL A 592 -3.79 14.99 -22.40
N GLN A 593 -4.48 16.03 -21.93
CA GLN A 593 -3.82 17.08 -21.14
C GLN A 593 -3.27 16.49 -19.83
N THR A 594 -2.07 16.92 -19.46
CA THR A 594 -1.35 16.47 -18.26
C THR A 594 -1.50 17.52 -17.15
N ASP A 595 -1.86 17.09 -15.93
CA ASP A 595 -1.60 17.84 -14.70
C ASP A 595 -0.20 17.44 -14.19
N SER A 596 0.62 18.43 -13.84
CA SER A 596 1.99 18.28 -13.38
C SER A 596 2.13 17.69 -11.96
N ASN A 597 1.05 17.51 -11.20
CA ASN A 597 1.15 17.13 -9.78
C ASN A 597 0.96 15.64 -9.45
N THR A 598 0.39 14.81 -10.34
CA THR A 598 0.01 13.42 -9.99
C THR A 598 0.84 12.34 -10.66
N GLY A 599 1.61 12.64 -11.71
CA GLY A 599 2.40 11.63 -12.45
C GLY A 599 1.59 10.49 -13.10
N VAL A 600 0.26 10.49 -12.95
CA VAL A 600 -0.70 9.53 -13.49
C VAL A 600 -1.87 10.30 -14.10
N ILE A 601 -2.21 9.95 -15.34
CA ILE A 601 -3.10 10.67 -16.26
C ILE A 601 -4.56 10.64 -15.79
N GLY A 602 -5.19 11.82 -15.70
CA GLY A 602 -6.54 12.09 -16.25
C GLY A 602 -7.67 11.10 -15.99
N GLN A 603 -7.60 10.31 -14.93
CA GLN A 603 -8.65 9.41 -14.50
C GLN A 603 -9.75 10.23 -13.85
N VAL A 604 -10.87 10.42 -14.56
CA VAL A 604 -12.13 10.78 -13.91
C VAL A 604 -12.83 9.47 -13.61
N GLU A 605 -13.07 9.20 -12.33
CA GLU A 605 -13.92 8.09 -11.90
C GLU A 605 -15.33 8.31 -12.48
N THR A 606 -15.81 7.36 -13.28
CA THR A 606 -17.15 7.44 -13.86
C THR A 606 -18.22 6.95 -12.90
N ASP A 607 -19.47 7.27 -13.21
CA ASP A 607 -20.65 6.62 -12.64
C ASP A 607 -20.65 5.08 -12.82
N SER A 608 -19.82 4.54 -13.73
CA SER A 608 -19.61 3.10 -13.95
C SER A 608 -18.44 2.51 -13.15
N GLY A 609 -17.73 3.29 -12.34
CA GLY A 609 -16.57 2.85 -11.55
C GLY A 609 -15.29 2.65 -12.37
N PHE A 610 -15.25 3.12 -13.62
CA PHE A 610 -14.10 2.98 -14.51
C PHE A 610 -13.42 4.31 -14.78
N TYR A 611 -12.14 4.24 -15.13
CA TYR A 611 -11.36 5.40 -15.48
C TYR A 611 -11.32 5.60 -16.99
N GLY A 612 -11.67 6.78 -17.49
CA GLY A 612 -11.58 7.11 -18.92
C GLY A 612 -10.77 8.38 -19.21
N VAL A 613 -10.77 8.81 -20.47
CA VAL A 613 -9.86 9.83 -21.01
C VAL A 613 -10.62 11.08 -21.49
N MET A 614 -10.16 12.27 -21.09
CA MET A 614 -10.77 13.56 -21.46
C MET A 614 -10.32 14.02 -22.87
N ASN A 615 -11.27 14.35 -23.75
CA ASN A 615 -11.05 14.82 -25.14
C ASN A 615 -11.14 16.37 -25.23
N PRO A 616 -10.43 17.09 -26.13
CA PRO A 616 -10.38 18.56 -26.18
C PRO A 616 -11.67 19.30 -26.57
N GLU A 617 -12.78 18.61 -26.87
CA GLU A 617 -14.05 19.21 -27.32
C GLU A 617 -15.24 18.99 -26.34
N ASP A 618 -14.98 18.81 -25.04
CA ASP A 618 -15.98 18.74 -23.94
C ASP A 618 -16.94 17.52 -23.92
N ALA A 619 -16.67 16.43 -24.65
CA ALA A 619 -17.41 15.17 -24.49
C ALA A 619 -16.48 14.03 -24.05
N TYR A 620 -16.45 13.78 -22.74
CA TYR A 620 -15.99 12.52 -22.16
C TYR A 620 -16.96 11.40 -22.60
N VAL A 621 -16.45 10.31 -23.16
CA VAL A 621 -17.28 9.14 -23.53
C VAL A 621 -16.70 7.91 -22.87
N ASP A 622 -17.51 7.25 -22.04
CA ASP A 622 -17.13 6.06 -21.28
C ASP A 622 -16.62 4.94 -22.23
N PRO A 623 -15.44 4.36 -22.01
CA PRO A 623 -14.94 3.22 -22.80
C PRO A 623 -15.94 2.06 -22.93
N LEU A 624 -16.79 1.83 -21.91
CA LEU A 624 -17.88 0.85 -21.96
C LEU A 624 -18.99 1.23 -22.97
N GLU A 625 -19.34 2.51 -23.07
CA GLU A 625 -20.28 2.98 -24.08
C GLU A 625 -19.68 2.83 -25.47
N ARG A 626 -18.42 3.21 -25.65
CA ARG A 626 -17.72 3.11 -26.94
C ARG A 626 -17.64 1.68 -27.44
N ILE A 627 -17.34 0.71 -26.57
CA ILE A 627 -17.29 -0.69 -26.97
C ILE A 627 -18.70 -1.25 -27.25
N ALA A 628 -19.72 -0.82 -26.48
CA ALA A 628 -21.12 -1.19 -26.71
C ALA A 628 -21.65 -0.64 -28.05
N GLU A 629 -21.23 0.57 -28.44
CA GLU A 629 -21.52 1.21 -29.72
C GLU A 629 -20.61 0.75 -30.86
N LYS A 630 -19.63 -0.12 -30.57
CA LYS A 630 -18.65 -0.66 -31.53
C LYS A 630 -17.74 0.42 -32.14
N MET A 631 -17.55 1.51 -31.41
CA MET A 631 -16.58 2.57 -31.71
C MET A 631 -15.18 2.25 -31.18
N LEU A 632 -15.09 1.37 -30.18
CA LEU A 632 -13.87 0.78 -29.65
C LEU A 632 -13.88 -0.73 -29.94
N VAL A 633 -12.75 -1.29 -30.40
CA VAL A 633 -12.61 -2.73 -30.70
C VAL A 633 -12.18 -3.51 -29.47
N LEU A 634 -11.09 -3.08 -28.84
CA LEU A 634 -10.46 -3.78 -27.71
C LEU A 634 -10.42 -2.86 -26.50
N LEU A 635 -10.97 -3.37 -25.41
CA LEU A 635 -10.91 -2.73 -24.10
C LEU A 635 -10.07 -3.63 -23.18
N PRO A 636 -8.89 -3.17 -22.71
CA PRO A 636 -8.08 -3.94 -21.76
C PRO A 636 -8.86 -4.22 -20.49
N ARG A 637 -8.77 -5.46 -20.01
CA ARG A 637 -9.45 -5.92 -18.79
C ARG A 637 -8.58 -6.88 -17.99
N GLN A 638 -8.54 -6.61 -16.70
CA GLN A 638 -8.12 -7.54 -15.66
C GLN A 638 -9.40 -8.04 -14.98
N LEU A 639 -9.52 -9.34 -14.82
CA LEU A 639 -10.68 -10.00 -14.22
C LEU A 639 -10.24 -10.69 -12.93
N TYR A 640 -10.97 -10.43 -11.85
CA TYR A 640 -10.74 -11.04 -10.55
C TYR A 640 -12.02 -11.30 -9.74
N SER A 641 -13.20 -10.87 -10.20
CA SER A 641 -14.50 -11.14 -9.56
C SER A 641 -15.64 -11.38 -10.57
N LEU A 642 -16.83 -11.75 -10.08
CA LEU A 642 -18.02 -11.91 -10.92
C LEU A 642 -18.59 -10.58 -11.40
N GLU A 643 -18.40 -9.51 -10.62
CA GLU A 643 -18.79 -8.14 -10.98
C GLU A 643 -18.19 -7.71 -12.33
N ASP A 644 -16.91 -8.04 -12.58
CA ASP A 644 -16.24 -7.76 -13.87
C ASP A 644 -17.02 -8.36 -15.06
N ILE A 645 -17.54 -9.58 -14.89
CA ILE A 645 -18.30 -10.29 -15.92
C ILE A 645 -19.68 -9.66 -16.09
N ALA A 646 -20.39 -9.38 -14.99
CA ALA A 646 -21.75 -8.86 -15.03
C ALA A 646 -21.83 -7.48 -15.71
N ILE A 647 -20.90 -6.58 -15.37
CA ILE A 647 -20.78 -5.25 -15.98
C ILE A 647 -20.60 -5.37 -17.51
N LEU A 648 -19.67 -6.22 -17.94
CA LEU A 648 -19.37 -6.41 -19.36
C LEU A 648 -20.50 -7.10 -20.12
N LYS A 649 -21.14 -8.10 -19.50
CA LYS A 649 -22.31 -8.80 -20.03
C LYS A 649 -23.48 -7.84 -20.24
N LYS A 650 -23.72 -6.93 -19.31
CA LYS A 650 -24.75 -5.89 -19.43
C LYS A 650 -24.40 -4.88 -20.52
N ALA A 651 -23.19 -4.31 -20.50
CA ALA A 651 -22.74 -3.32 -21.48
C ALA A 651 -22.80 -3.87 -22.92
N LEU A 652 -22.37 -5.11 -23.12
CA LEU A 652 -22.32 -5.77 -24.44
C LEU A 652 -23.56 -6.61 -24.75
N LYS A 653 -24.60 -6.57 -23.91
CA LYS A 653 -25.88 -7.28 -24.10
C LYS A 653 -25.69 -8.79 -24.34
N GLY A 654 -24.82 -9.43 -23.56
CA GLY A 654 -24.51 -10.86 -23.66
C GLY A 654 -23.62 -11.24 -24.85
N LYS A 655 -22.96 -10.26 -25.50
CA LYS A 655 -22.07 -10.47 -26.64
C LYS A 655 -20.59 -10.29 -26.31
N GLN A 656 -20.23 -10.23 -25.03
CA GLN A 656 -18.86 -10.12 -24.59
C GLN A 656 -18.02 -11.31 -25.07
N VAL A 657 -16.80 -11.02 -25.50
CA VAL A 657 -15.79 -12.01 -25.88
C VAL A 657 -14.50 -11.60 -25.19
N PHE A 658 -14.02 -12.49 -24.32
CA PHE A 658 -12.77 -12.34 -23.60
C PHE A 658 -11.62 -12.91 -24.42
N LEU A 659 -10.62 -12.08 -24.68
CA LEU A 659 -9.58 -12.29 -25.67
C LEU A 659 -8.20 -12.15 -25.04
N GLY A 660 -7.26 -12.98 -25.48
CA GLY A 660 -5.85 -12.76 -25.22
C GLY A 660 -5.29 -11.53 -25.93
N ILE A 661 -4.20 -11.02 -25.38
CA ILE A 661 -3.36 -10.03 -26.06
C ILE A 661 -2.75 -10.70 -27.31
N PRO A 662 -2.75 -10.04 -28.50
CA PRO A 662 -2.13 -10.58 -29.69
C PRO A 662 -0.71 -11.10 -29.42
N SER A 663 -0.45 -12.34 -29.81
CA SER A 663 0.82 -13.02 -29.57
C SER A 663 1.13 -14.01 -30.68
N PRO A 664 2.39 -14.42 -30.90
CA PRO A 664 2.73 -15.41 -31.94
C PRO A 664 1.97 -16.74 -31.80
N ASN A 665 1.63 -17.13 -30.56
CA ASN A 665 0.95 -18.38 -30.27
C ASN A 665 -0.57 -18.28 -30.26
N GLY A 666 -1.13 -17.07 -30.42
CA GLY A 666 -2.58 -16.85 -30.38
C GLY A 666 -3.22 -17.24 -29.05
N SER A 667 -2.49 -17.05 -27.95
CA SER A 667 -2.94 -17.40 -26.59
C SER A 667 -4.22 -16.68 -26.20
N GLY A 668 -5.00 -17.31 -25.31
CA GLY A 668 -6.12 -16.66 -24.64
C GLY A 668 -5.68 -15.60 -23.64
N MET A 669 -6.60 -15.17 -22.77
CA MET A 669 -6.21 -14.33 -21.64
C MET A 669 -5.08 -14.98 -20.82
N SER A 670 -4.22 -14.15 -20.25
CA SER A 670 -3.05 -14.59 -19.49
C SER A 670 -3.30 -14.50 -17.98
N ALA A 671 -2.66 -15.38 -17.22
CA ALA A 671 -2.60 -15.24 -15.77
C ALA A 671 -1.68 -14.07 -15.39
N LEU A 672 -2.15 -13.20 -14.50
CA LEU A 672 -1.35 -12.18 -13.84
C LEU A 672 -1.02 -12.67 -12.42
N PRO A 673 0.25 -12.97 -12.09
CA PRO A 673 0.61 -13.43 -10.75
C PRO A 673 0.35 -12.36 -9.70
N MET A 674 -0.41 -12.70 -8.66
CA MET A 674 -0.67 -11.81 -7.50
C MET A 674 0.06 -12.30 -6.24
N MET A 675 0.20 -13.62 -6.08
CA MET A 675 1.06 -14.22 -5.07
C MET A 675 1.75 -15.46 -5.63
N THR A 676 3.09 -15.50 -5.65
CA THR A 676 3.88 -16.66 -6.05
C THR A 676 4.96 -16.99 -5.04
N PHE A 677 5.29 -18.28 -4.89
CA PHE A 677 6.41 -18.74 -4.08
C PHE A 677 7.37 -19.63 -4.86
N GLY A 678 8.67 -19.35 -4.77
CA GLY A 678 9.76 -20.22 -5.20
C GLY A 678 10.62 -20.66 -4.02
N ILE A 679 11.14 -21.89 -4.05
CA ILE A 679 12.08 -22.37 -3.02
C ILE A 679 13.50 -22.30 -3.57
N SER A 680 14.43 -21.72 -2.80
CA SER A 680 15.85 -21.67 -3.14
C SER A 680 16.45 -23.06 -3.33
N ALA A 681 17.07 -23.30 -4.48
CA ALA A 681 17.82 -24.53 -4.76
C ALA A 681 19.05 -24.71 -3.84
N LYS A 682 19.47 -23.65 -3.14
CA LYS A 682 20.57 -23.67 -2.16
C LYS A 682 20.08 -23.78 -0.72
N SER A 683 18.77 -23.71 -0.46
CA SER A 683 18.24 -23.85 0.89
C SER A 683 18.58 -25.22 1.47
N LYS A 684 18.91 -25.24 2.77
CA LYS A 684 19.08 -26.47 3.54
C LYS A 684 17.76 -26.98 4.14
N HIS A 685 16.67 -26.24 3.94
CA HIS A 685 15.37 -26.42 4.57
C HIS A 685 14.25 -26.51 3.52
N ILE A 686 14.50 -27.18 2.39
CA ILE A 686 13.53 -27.31 1.29
C ILE A 686 12.22 -27.97 1.76
N GLU A 687 12.31 -28.99 2.62
CA GLU A 687 11.12 -29.70 3.13
C GLU A 687 10.31 -28.82 4.08
N GLU A 688 10.95 -28.07 4.97
CA GLU A 688 10.28 -27.12 5.87
C GLU A 688 9.69 -25.92 5.12
N ALA A 689 10.37 -25.44 4.08
CA ALA A 689 9.85 -24.41 3.18
C ALA A 689 8.62 -24.92 2.41
N TRP A 690 8.69 -26.15 1.89
CA TRP A 690 7.55 -26.78 1.22
C TRP A 690 6.39 -27.03 2.18
N ASP A 691 6.65 -27.42 3.43
CA ASP A 691 5.61 -27.62 4.44
C ASP A 691 4.78 -26.34 4.67
N PHE A 692 5.44 -25.18 4.75
CA PHE A 692 4.75 -23.90 4.82
C PHE A 692 3.98 -23.57 3.54
N ILE A 693 4.59 -23.72 2.36
CA ILE A 693 3.91 -23.46 1.08
C ILE A 693 2.67 -24.36 0.94
N ARG A 694 2.78 -25.64 1.31
CA ARG A 694 1.67 -26.60 1.34
C ARG A 694 0.57 -26.23 2.31
N PHE A 695 0.92 -25.69 3.49
CA PHE A 695 -0.05 -25.15 4.44
C PHE A 695 -0.87 -24.00 3.84
N MET A 696 -0.24 -23.14 3.04
CA MET A 696 -0.90 -22.04 2.32
C MET A 696 -1.83 -22.52 1.18
N PHE A 697 -1.72 -23.76 0.71
CA PHE A 697 -2.61 -24.32 -0.32
C PHE A 697 -3.98 -24.78 0.19
N SER A 698 -4.21 -24.81 1.50
CA SER A 698 -5.51 -25.23 2.04
C SER A 698 -6.66 -24.32 1.56
N GLU A 699 -7.86 -24.89 1.39
CA GLU A 699 -9.05 -24.16 0.94
C GLU A 699 -9.31 -22.90 1.79
N GLU A 700 -9.22 -23.02 3.12
CA GLU A 700 -9.41 -21.88 4.03
C GLU A 700 -8.33 -20.80 3.90
N ALA A 701 -7.07 -21.21 3.71
CA ALA A 701 -5.99 -20.24 3.48
C ALA A 701 -6.25 -19.48 2.19
N GLN A 702 -6.45 -20.22 1.10
CA GLN A 702 -6.73 -19.68 -0.23
C GLN A 702 -7.91 -18.73 -0.23
N TYR A 703 -9.03 -19.10 0.40
CA TYR A 703 -10.19 -18.22 0.50
C TYR A 703 -9.86 -16.92 1.25
N SER A 704 -9.19 -17.02 2.40
CA SER A 704 -8.90 -15.87 3.26
C SER A 704 -7.96 -14.85 2.62
N TYR A 705 -6.80 -15.26 2.10
CA TYR A 705 -5.89 -14.30 1.48
C TYR A 705 -6.35 -13.90 0.07
N ALA A 706 -7.13 -14.71 -0.67
CA ALA A 706 -7.69 -14.27 -1.95
C ALA A 706 -8.69 -13.12 -1.79
N VAL A 707 -9.47 -13.12 -0.70
CA VAL A 707 -10.36 -11.99 -0.36
C VAL A 707 -9.53 -10.73 -0.06
N ASP A 708 -8.48 -10.86 0.73
CA ASP A 708 -7.56 -9.75 1.09
C ASP A 708 -6.81 -9.19 -0.13
N PHE A 709 -6.45 -10.06 -1.07
CA PHE A 709 -5.79 -9.68 -2.33
C PHE A 709 -6.78 -9.19 -3.39
N ASN A 710 -8.08 -9.31 -3.14
CA ASN A 710 -9.14 -9.21 -4.14
C ASN A 710 -8.80 -9.95 -5.45
N SER A 711 -8.35 -11.20 -5.33
CA SER A 711 -7.73 -11.96 -6.43
C SER A 711 -8.27 -13.39 -6.51
N ILE A 712 -7.97 -14.13 -7.58
CA ILE A 712 -8.48 -15.49 -7.82
C ILE A 712 -7.58 -16.50 -7.10
N PRO A 713 -8.11 -17.35 -6.20
CA PRO A 713 -7.35 -18.46 -5.64
C PRO A 713 -7.16 -19.57 -6.68
N VAL A 714 -6.02 -20.25 -6.65
CA VAL A 714 -5.81 -21.45 -7.51
C VAL A 714 -6.61 -22.66 -7.06
N ASN A 715 -7.07 -22.70 -5.81
CA ASN A 715 -7.95 -23.75 -5.27
C ASN A 715 -9.39 -23.55 -5.77
N ARG A 716 -9.93 -24.59 -6.42
CA ARG A 716 -11.25 -24.54 -7.05
C ARG A 716 -12.39 -24.39 -6.05
N ALA A 717 -12.29 -25.05 -4.88
CA ALA A 717 -13.32 -24.96 -3.84
C ALA A 717 -13.33 -23.56 -3.20
N ALA A 718 -12.15 -22.97 -2.96
CA ALA A 718 -12.04 -21.61 -2.46
C ALA A 718 -12.65 -20.58 -3.42
N LEU A 719 -12.42 -20.70 -4.74
CA LEU A 719 -13.05 -19.84 -5.74
C LEU A 719 -14.57 -20.01 -5.75
N ASN A 720 -15.07 -21.25 -5.73
CA ASN A 720 -16.52 -21.51 -5.71
C ASN A 720 -17.18 -20.87 -4.49
N ARG A 721 -16.57 -21.01 -3.31
CA ARG A 721 -17.05 -20.35 -2.08
C ARG A 721 -17.04 -18.82 -2.21
N ARG A 722 -16.01 -18.24 -2.81
CA ARG A 722 -15.94 -16.78 -3.06
C ARG A 722 -17.05 -16.33 -4.01
N ASN A 723 -17.26 -17.03 -5.11
CA ASN A 723 -18.33 -16.76 -6.07
C ASN A 723 -19.72 -16.84 -5.42
N GLU A 724 -19.97 -17.87 -4.60
CA GLU A 724 -21.22 -18.01 -3.85
C GLU A 724 -21.43 -16.85 -2.86
N ALA A 725 -20.39 -16.47 -2.12
CA ALA A 725 -20.44 -15.34 -1.18
C ALA A 725 -20.72 -14.00 -1.89
N GLU A 726 -20.08 -13.76 -3.05
CA GLU A 726 -20.29 -12.55 -3.85
C GLU A 726 -21.74 -12.45 -4.36
N ILE A 727 -22.30 -13.56 -4.88
CA ILE A 727 -23.70 -13.63 -5.32
C ILE A 727 -24.67 -13.36 -4.16
N GLU A 728 -24.43 -13.97 -2.99
CA GLU A 728 -25.27 -13.76 -1.81
C GLU A 728 -25.19 -12.32 -1.30
N PHE A 729 -23.99 -11.73 -1.27
CA PHE A 729 -23.77 -10.34 -0.89
C PHE A 729 -24.56 -9.38 -1.78
N VAL A 730 -24.38 -9.47 -3.11
CA VAL A 730 -25.09 -8.60 -4.07
C VAL A 730 -26.60 -8.74 -3.93
N LYS A 731 -27.11 -9.96 -3.78
CA LYS A 731 -28.54 -10.21 -3.56
C LYS A 731 -29.05 -9.54 -2.29
N LYS A 732 -28.31 -9.63 -1.18
CA LYS A 732 -28.68 -9.01 0.08
C LYS A 732 -28.60 -7.48 -0.01
N TRP A 733 -27.52 -6.96 -0.55
CA TRP A 733 -27.31 -5.53 -0.77
C TRP A 733 -28.44 -4.91 -1.60
N ASN A 734 -28.84 -5.57 -2.70
CA ASN A 734 -29.87 -5.05 -3.59
C ASN A 734 -31.28 -5.03 -2.99
N LYS A 735 -31.53 -5.76 -1.90
CA LYS A 735 -32.83 -5.81 -1.21
C LYS A 735 -33.27 -4.44 -0.69
N GLN A 736 -32.34 -3.57 -0.30
CA GLN A 736 -32.65 -2.22 0.20
C GLN A 736 -33.21 -1.27 -0.87
N PHE A 737 -33.19 -1.68 -2.14
CA PHE A 737 -33.74 -0.93 -3.28
C PHE A 737 -35.08 -1.51 -3.78
N GLU A 738 -35.57 -2.61 -3.22
CA GLU A 738 -36.87 -3.19 -3.59
C GLU A 738 -38.02 -2.21 -3.30
N GLY A 739 -38.87 -1.95 -4.30
CA GLY A 739 -40.05 -1.08 -4.15
C GLY A 739 -39.79 0.43 -4.24
N LYS A 740 -38.55 0.88 -4.44
CA LYS A 740 -38.21 2.31 -4.65
C LYS A 740 -38.45 2.80 -6.09
N THR A 741 -39.23 2.06 -6.89
CA THR A 741 -39.22 2.11 -8.37
C THR A 741 -40.58 2.38 -9.02
N GLU A 742 -41.32 3.42 -8.62
CA GLU A 742 -42.48 3.85 -9.42
C GLU A 742 -42.16 4.95 -10.45
N ASP A 743 -40.94 5.50 -10.46
CA ASP A 743 -40.52 6.54 -11.39
C ASP A 743 -39.35 6.06 -12.26
N GLU A 744 -39.58 5.93 -13.57
CA GLU A 744 -38.58 5.50 -14.57
C GLU A 744 -37.41 6.50 -14.72
N SER A 745 -37.47 7.69 -14.10
CA SER A 745 -36.39 8.68 -14.11
C SER A 745 -35.28 8.43 -13.07
N VAL A 746 -35.47 7.48 -12.14
CA VAL A 746 -34.50 7.19 -11.07
C VAL A 746 -33.57 6.06 -11.50
N ASP A 747 -32.30 6.39 -11.75
CA ASP A 747 -31.25 5.40 -11.96
C ASP A 747 -30.76 4.84 -10.63
N LEU A 748 -31.21 3.63 -10.28
CA LEU A 748 -30.85 2.98 -9.02
C LEU A 748 -29.36 2.63 -8.92
N SER A 749 -28.64 2.51 -10.05
CA SER A 749 -27.19 2.27 -10.01
C SER A 749 -26.45 3.47 -9.40
N LYS A 750 -26.92 4.69 -9.68
CA LYS A 750 -26.43 5.93 -9.05
C LYS A 750 -26.76 6.04 -7.56
N MET A 751 -27.66 5.18 -7.06
CA MET A 751 -27.95 5.05 -5.64
C MET A 751 -27.17 3.90 -4.99
N GLY A 752 -26.25 3.27 -5.73
CA GLY A 752 -25.42 2.17 -5.26
C GLY A 752 -26.02 0.77 -5.49
N ARG A 753 -27.11 0.61 -6.25
CA ARG A 753 -27.62 -0.73 -6.60
C ARG A 753 -26.63 -1.42 -7.53
N MET A 754 -26.21 -2.62 -7.15
CA MET A 754 -25.27 -3.45 -7.92
C MET A 754 -25.99 -4.26 -9.00
N ASP A 755 -25.26 -4.66 -10.04
CA ASP A 755 -25.79 -5.57 -11.07
C ASP A 755 -26.00 -6.98 -10.49
N GLU A 756 -27.08 -7.65 -10.90
CA GLU A 756 -27.40 -8.98 -10.40
C GLU A 756 -26.37 -10.02 -10.86
N LEU A 757 -25.81 -10.76 -9.91
CA LEU A 757 -24.88 -11.86 -10.18
C LEU A 757 -25.61 -13.21 -10.18
N THR A 758 -25.22 -14.09 -11.09
CA THR A 758 -25.83 -15.41 -11.27
C THR A 758 -24.81 -16.54 -11.28
N GLN A 759 -25.31 -17.76 -11.11
CA GLN A 759 -24.49 -18.98 -11.26
C GLN A 759 -24.00 -19.18 -12.71
N GLU A 760 -24.65 -18.57 -13.71
CA GLU A 760 -24.17 -18.55 -15.09
C GLU A 760 -22.91 -17.69 -15.21
N ASP A 761 -22.88 -16.53 -14.55
CA ASP A 761 -21.71 -15.64 -14.56
C ASP A 761 -20.51 -16.32 -13.87
N ALA A 762 -20.75 -17.04 -12.76
CA ALA A 762 -19.73 -17.86 -12.11
C ALA A 762 -19.20 -18.98 -13.03
N SER A 763 -20.07 -19.61 -13.81
CA SER A 763 -19.67 -20.65 -14.77
C SER A 763 -18.86 -20.08 -15.94
N GLU A 764 -19.25 -18.90 -16.44
CA GLU A 764 -18.50 -18.16 -17.47
C GLU A 764 -17.10 -17.77 -16.96
N PHE A 765 -17.02 -17.25 -15.72
CA PHE A 765 -15.76 -16.87 -15.10
C PHE A 765 -14.80 -18.06 -14.95
N VAL A 766 -15.29 -19.20 -14.44
CA VAL A 766 -14.51 -20.45 -14.35
C VAL A 766 -14.06 -20.91 -15.74
N SER A 767 -14.93 -20.83 -16.76
CA SER A 767 -14.57 -21.19 -18.14
C SER A 767 -13.47 -20.29 -18.70
N ILE A 768 -13.44 -18.99 -18.37
CA ILE A 768 -12.35 -18.09 -18.77
C ILE A 768 -11.04 -18.56 -18.15
N ILE A 769 -11.04 -18.83 -16.84
CA ILE A 769 -9.87 -19.30 -16.09
C ILE A 769 -9.34 -20.62 -16.64
N GLU A 770 -10.20 -21.57 -17.00
CA GLU A 770 -9.80 -22.88 -17.55
C GLU A 770 -9.15 -22.80 -18.93
N ASN A 771 -9.36 -21.71 -19.67
CA ASN A 771 -8.74 -21.47 -20.98
C ASN A 771 -7.38 -20.73 -20.89
N VAL A 772 -6.99 -20.29 -19.69
CA VAL A 772 -5.69 -19.65 -19.47
C VAL A 772 -4.57 -20.68 -19.63
N SER A 773 -3.57 -20.33 -20.44
CA SER A 773 -2.43 -21.18 -20.80
C SER A 773 -1.09 -20.45 -20.83
N THR A 774 -1.09 -19.15 -20.56
CA THR A 774 0.11 -18.30 -20.49
C THR A 774 0.02 -17.40 -19.27
N PHE A 775 1.15 -16.91 -18.80
CA PHE A 775 1.20 -15.89 -17.76
C PHE A 775 1.97 -14.67 -18.26
N SER A 776 1.63 -13.51 -17.73
CA SER A 776 2.30 -12.25 -18.04
C SER A 776 3.65 -12.19 -17.32
N SER A 777 4.74 -12.09 -18.08
CA SER A 777 6.12 -11.96 -17.56
C SER A 777 6.93 -10.98 -18.39
N PHE A 778 7.93 -10.34 -17.79
CA PHE A 778 8.83 -9.46 -18.54
C PHE A 778 10.22 -9.45 -17.92
N ASP A 779 11.25 -9.36 -18.76
CA ASP A 779 12.61 -9.13 -18.28
C ASP A 779 12.90 -7.62 -18.24
N PRO A 780 13.08 -7.01 -17.05
CA PRO A 780 13.28 -5.56 -16.95
C PRO A 780 14.51 -5.06 -17.70
N GLY A 781 15.58 -5.86 -17.72
CA GLY A 781 16.84 -5.51 -18.38
C GLY A 781 16.72 -5.53 -19.90
N ILE A 782 16.07 -6.56 -20.44
CA ILE A 782 15.78 -6.63 -21.88
C ILE A 782 14.75 -5.57 -22.29
N MET A 783 13.74 -5.32 -21.45
CA MET A 783 12.74 -4.29 -21.69
C MET A 783 13.37 -2.90 -21.73
N ALA A 784 14.30 -2.59 -20.83
CA ALA A 784 15.03 -1.33 -20.83
C ALA A 784 15.81 -1.13 -22.15
N ILE A 785 16.46 -2.19 -22.66
CA ILE A 785 17.14 -2.17 -23.96
C ILE A 785 16.16 -1.88 -25.10
N ILE A 786 14.99 -2.54 -25.10
CA ILE A 786 13.96 -2.34 -26.12
C ILE A 786 13.45 -0.89 -26.07
N LYS A 787 13.10 -0.39 -24.88
CA LYS A 787 12.60 0.98 -24.66
C LYS A 787 13.62 2.05 -25.04
N GLU A 788 14.92 1.79 -24.91
CA GLU A 788 15.99 2.70 -25.34
C GLU A 788 16.08 2.81 -26.88
N GLU A 789 15.88 1.70 -27.59
CA GLU A 789 16.17 1.63 -29.03
C GLU A 789 14.96 1.87 -29.94
N VAL A 790 13.78 1.47 -29.52
CA VAL A 790 12.54 1.54 -30.32
C VAL A 790 12.08 2.98 -30.66
N PRO A 791 12.27 4.03 -29.83
CA PRO A 791 11.86 5.39 -30.17
C PRO A 791 12.38 5.88 -31.53
N GLY A 792 13.61 5.50 -31.90
CA GLY A 792 14.19 5.86 -33.21
C GLY A 792 13.42 5.27 -34.40
N TYR A 793 12.77 4.13 -34.24
CA TYR A 793 11.88 3.56 -35.27
C TYR A 793 10.53 4.26 -35.31
N TYR A 794 9.94 4.56 -34.14
CA TYR A 794 8.66 5.27 -34.06
C TYR A 794 8.76 6.68 -34.67
N GLU A 795 9.86 7.39 -34.42
CA GLU A 795 10.16 8.71 -35.00
C GLU A 795 10.59 8.65 -36.49
N GLY A 796 10.72 7.46 -37.08
CA GLY A 796 11.13 7.27 -38.48
C GLY A 796 12.61 7.55 -38.76
N GLN A 797 13.45 7.63 -37.72
CA GLN A 797 14.89 7.86 -37.83
C GLN A 797 15.66 6.57 -38.19
N ARG A 798 15.10 5.39 -37.89
CA ARG A 798 15.67 4.07 -38.18
C ARG A 798 14.62 3.13 -38.76
N SER A 799 15.06 2.13 -39.52
CA SER A 799 14.19 1.05 -39.97
C SER A 799 13.90 0.06 -38.85
N ALA A 800 12.79 -0.68 -38.93
CA ALA A 800 12.50 -1.77 -37.99
C ALA A 800 13.65 -2.80 -38.01
N GLU A 801 14.18 -3.13 -39.19
CA GLU A 801 15.31 -4.05 -39.34
C GLU A 801 16.57 -3.60 -38.60
N ASP A 802 16.94 -2.32 -38.68
CA ASP A 802 18.11 -1.79 -37.99
C ASP A 802 17.93 -1.80 -36.47
N VAL A 803 16.75 -1.40 -35.98
CA VAL A 803 16.43 -1.40 -34.54
C VAL A 803 16.41 -2.82 -33.97
N SER A 804 15.77 -3.77 -34.65
CA SER A 804 15.75 -5.19 -34.28
C SER A 804 17.16 -5.78 -34.15
N LYS A 805 18.07 -5.45 -35.07
CA LYS A 805 19.48 -5.90 -34.99
C LYS A 805 20.22 -5.32 -33.79
N ILE A 806 19.99 -4.05 -33.45
CA ILE A 806 20.63 -3.43 -32.30
C ILE A 806 20.12 -4.05 -31.00
N ILE A 807 18.80 -4.23 -30.89
CA ILE A 807 18.16 -4.90 -29.76
C ILE A 807 18.69 -6.32 -29.63
N GLN A 808 18.71 -7.11 -30.71
CA GLN A 808 19.29 -8.45 -30.75
C GLN A 808 20.70 -8.48 -30.16
N ASN A 809 21.59 -7.59 -30.60
CA ASN A 809 22.98 -7.54 -30.14
C ASN A 809 23.11 -7.16 -28.66
N LYS A 810 22.39 -6.11 -28.22
CA LYS A 810 22.40 -5.65 -26.83
C LYS A 810 21.79 -6.72 -25.90
N ALA A 811 20.65 -7.29 -26.28
CA ALA A 811 19.97 -8.34 -25.54
C ALA A 811 20.82 -9.62 -25.44
N THR A 812 21.46 -10.05 -26.53
CA THR A 812 22.39 -11.20 -26.52
C THR A 812 23.53 -10.95 -25.53
N THR A 813 24.09 -9.74 -25.53
CA THR A 813 25.16 -9.37 -24.58
C THR A 813 24.66 -9.42 -23.15
N LYS A 814 23.49 -8.84 -22.87
CA LYS A 814 22.88 -8.81 -21.54
C LYS A 814 22.55 -10.21 -20.99
N ILE A 815 22.10 -11.12 -21.84
CA ILE A 815 21.85 -12.52 -21.43
C ILE A 815 23.17 -13.25 -21.14
N HIS A 816 24.22 -13.06 -21.95
CA HIS A 816 25.52 -13.68 -21.69
C HIS A 816 26.29 -13.11 -20.48
N GLU A 817 25.89 -11.94 -19.98
CA GLU A 817 26.44 -11.33 -18.76
C GLU A 817 25.84 -11.89 -17.47
N ARG A 818 24.72 -12.63 -17.57
CA ARG A 818 24.08 -13.36 -16.46
C ARG A 818 24.59 -14.80 -16.44
#